data_AF-I1P859-F1
#
_entry.id   AF-I1P859-F1
#
_cell.length_a   1.000
_cell.length_b   1.000
_cell.length_c   1.000
_cell.angle_alpha   90.00
_cell.angle_beta   90.00
_cell.angle_gamma   90.00
#
_symmetry.space_group_name_H-M   'P 1'
#
loop_
_entity.id
_entity.type
_entity.pdbx_description
1 polymer ?
#
loop_
_entity_poly.entity_id
_entity_poly.type
_entity_poly.pdbx_seq_one_letter_code
_entity_poly.pdbx_strand_id
1 'polypeptide(L)'
;MSPAAASPDDRIRSYEDFARVHAYLLAASGIPPSLHQRLYRKLADEVFDGGEAFSVEPCEGGRQRRLVLAAEGTLGRESDVFLVDHAWSFRLSDALKQLREVPGLAERMAALMCVDLDERTELEEADEQDNGNGGSLESALEVVEKERTRIQEKGSDFAAWLELEELGIDDDMLIALDLSSKFPNMVALNLWGNKLQDPEKIMKGIGECRRLKALWLNENPALKEGVDKVILDGLPELEIYNSHFTRKAGEWALGFCGDIIGADNPCSSAESIPLENIVSLDLSDRCIHKLPVVFSPRKLSSLLSLNIRGNPLDQMSSDDLLKLISGFTQLQELEVDIPGSLGNSAISILECLPNLSLLNGINVASIIESGKHIIDSALKPRLPEWSPQESLPERVIGAMWLYLMTYRLADEEKIDETPVWYVMDELGSAMRHSDDANFRIAPFLFMPDGKLASAISYTILWPVHDVHTGEECTRDFLFGVGEDKQRSARLTAWFRTPENYFIQEFRKYKEQLQSSSICPSRKVTSVTKSIRPSDGHALRVFTDIPQVEEFLTRPEFVLTSDPKEADIIWVSMQVDSELKNALGLTDQQYTNQFPFEACLVMKHHLAETIHKAWGSPEWLQPTYNLETHLSPLIGDYCVRKRDGMDNLWIMKPWNMARTIDTTVAGDLSAIIRLMETGPKICQKYIECPALFQGRKFDLRYIVFVRSICPLEIFLSDVFWVRLANNQYTLEKTSFFEYETHFTVMNYIGRMNHMNTPEFVKEFEKEHQVKWLEIHGRIRDMIRCVFESATAVHPEMQNPFSRAIYGVDVMLDNKFNPKILEVTYCPDCTRACKYDTQALVGSQGVIRGTEFFNTVFGCLFLDELKDVSPL
;
A
#
# COMPACT_ATOMS: atom_id res chain seq x y z
N MET A 1 22.74 16.27 -30.56
CA MET A 1 24.18 16.38 -30.92
C MET A 1 24.79 15.00 -30.72
N SER A 2 25.43 14.44 -31.74
CA SER A 2 26.03 13.09 -31.67
C SER A 2 27.16 13.01 -30.65
N PRO A 3 27.34 11.88 -29.95
CA PRO A 3 28.46 11.68 -29.04
C PRO A 3 29.76 11.56 -29.85
N ALA A 4 30.76 12.36 -29.49
CA ALA A 4 32.12 12.18 -29.98
C ALA A 4 32.68 10.85 -29.46
N ALA A 5 33.34 10.09 -30.34
CA ALA A 5 33.93 8.80 -30.03
C ALA A 5 34.92 8.89 -28.85
N ALA A 6 34.72 8.03 -27.85
CA ALA A 6 35.53 7.93 -26.64
C ALA A 6 36.96 7.43 -26.93
N SER A 7 37.95 8.01 -26.26
CA SER A 7 39.36 7.66 -26.39
C SER A 7 39.78 6.58 -25.37
N PRO A 8 40.87 5.81 -25.59
CA PRO A 8 41.14 4.57 -24.85
C PRO A 8 41.64 4.70 -23.39
N ASP A 9 41.72 5.90 -22.81
CA ASP A 9 42.25 6.12 -21.45
C ASP A 9 41.30 7.00 -20.60
N ASP A 10 40.07 6.52 -20.39
CA ASP A 10 38.94 7.25 -19.76
C ASP A 10 38.90 7.20 -18.21
N ARG A 11 40.05 7.04 -17.55
CA ARG A 11 40.11 7.07 -16.06
C ARG A 11 39.94 8.50 -15.56
N ILE A 12 39.08 8.73 -14.58
CA ILE A 12 38.87 10.08 -14.02
C ILE A 12 40.12 10.48 -13.23
N ARG A 13 40.84 11.50 -13.71
CA ARG A 13 42.07 12.00 -13.06
C ARG A 13 41.95 13.47 -12.65
N SER A 14 40.98 14.19 -13.19
CA SER A 14 40.70 15.58 -12.84
C SER A 14 39.22 15.84 -12.58
N TYR A 15 38.94 17.02 -12.01
CA TYR A 15 37.58 17.49 -11.80
C TYR A 15 36.83 17.67 -13.14
N GLU A 16 37.52 18.09 -14.20
CA GLU A 16 36.92 18.26 -15.53
C GLU A 16 36.45 16.93 -16.12
N ASP A 17 37.21 15.85 -15.93
CA ASP A 17 36.81 14.49 -16.30
C ASP A 17 35.56 14.08 -15.54
N PHE A 18 35.56 14.30 -14.22
CA PHE A 18 34.43 14.00 -13.35
C PHE A 18 33.16 14.73 -13.79
N ALA A 19 33.24 16.04 -13.98
CA ALA A 19 32.12 16.87 -14.38
C ALA A 19 31.57 16.47 -15.76
N ARG A 20 32.43 16.06 -16.70
CA ARG A 20 32.03 15.56 -18.01
C ARG A 20 31.30 14.22 -17.92
N VAL A 21 31.89 13.25 -17.23
CA VAL A 21 31.33 11.88 -17.11
C VAL A 21 30.02 11.90 -16.32
N HIS A 22 29.95 12.68 -15.24
CA HIS A 22 28.83 12.70 -14.30
C HIS A 22 27.85 13.85 -14.57
N ALA A 23 27.92 14.54 -15.71
CA ALA A 23 27.12 15.72 -16.01
C ALA A 23 25.61 15.48 -15.78
N TYR A 24 25.09 14.35 -16.25
CA TYR A 24 23.68 13.97 -16.05
C TYR A 24 23.35 13.71 -14.58
N LEU A 25 24.24 13.05 -13.82
CA LEU A 25 24.03 12.74 -12.39
C LEU A 25 24.12 14.00 -11.53
N LEU A 26 25.04 14.90 -11.83
CA LEU A 26 25.16 16.21 -11.16
C LEU A 26 23.93 17.08 -11.42
N ALA A 27 23.40 17.08 -12.64
CA ALA A 27 22.16 17.77 -12.96
C ALA A 27 20.94 17.14 -12.28
N ALA A 28 20.82 15.81 -12.32
CA ALA A 28 19.68 15.06 -11.78
C ALA A 28 19.61 15.10 -10.24
N SER A 29 20.76 15.07 -9.56
CA SER A 29 20.82 15.19 -8.09
C SER A 29 20.45 16.58 -7.59
N GLY A 30 20.55 17.62 -8.43
CA GLY A 30 20.28 19.00 -8.04
C GLY A 30 21.28 19.58 -7.04
N ILE A 31 22.46 18.95 -6.89
CA ILE A 31 23.54 19.48 -6.06
C ILE A 31 24.07 20.80 -6.65
N PRO A 32 24.22 21.87 -5.84
CA PRO A 32 24.75 23.15 -6.28
C PRO A 32 26.10 23.04 -7.00
N PRO A 33 26.30 23.74 -8.14
CA PRO A 33 27.59 23.75 -8.85
C PRO A 33 28.79 24.16 -7.99
N SER A 34 28.58 24.99 -6.98
CA SER A 34 29.60 25.40 -6.00
C SER A 34 30.18 24.22 -5.20
N LEU A 35 29.41 23.13 -5.04
CA LEU A 35 29.80 21.95 -4.27
C LEU A 35 30.42 20.84 -5.13
N HIS A 36 30.32 20.91 -6.46
CA HIS A 36 30.76 19.83 -7.36
C HIS A 36 32.25 19.48 -7.18
N GLN A 37 33.13 20.49 -7.06
CA GLN A 37 34.56 20.27 -6.87
C GLN A 37 34.88 19.70 -5.48
N ARG A 38 34.06 20.00 -4.47
CA ARG A 38 34.20 19.41 -3.13
C ARG A 38 33.73 17.96 -3.12
N LEU A 39 32.57 17.70 -3.74
CA LEU A 39 32.06 16.35 -3.94
C LEU A 39 33.08 15.46 -4.65
N TYR A 40 33.68 15.93 -5.75
CA TYR A 40 34.71 15.19 -6.47
C TYR A 40 35.89 14.80 -5.55
N ARG A 41 36.41 15.75 -4.76
CA ARG A 41 37.51 15.47 -3.83
C ARG A 41 37.11 14.40 -2.80
N LYS A 42 35.95 14.53 -2.18
CA LYS A 42 35.47 13.54 -1.20
C LYS A 42 35.27 12.16 -1.81
N LEU A 43 34.72 12.08 -3.03
CA LEU A 43 34.54 10.81 -3.74
C LEU A 43 35.86 10.17 -4.18
N ALA A 44 36.81 10.97 -4.69
CA ALA A 44 38.09 10.48 -5.17
C ALA A 44 39.02 10.02 -4.03
N ASP A 45 38.94 10.69 -2.87
CA ASP A 45 39.75 10.40 -1.69
C ASP A 45 39.00 9.54 -0.65
N GLU A 46 37.77 9.08 -0.94
CA GLU A 46 36.89 8.30 -0.05
C GLU A 46 36.72 8.94 1.36
N VAL A 47 36.49 10.25 1.40
CA VAL A 47 36.39 11.02 2.65
C VAL A 47 34.96 10.97 3.21
N PHE A 48 34.80 10.21 4.30
CA PHE A 48 33.57 10.15 5.11
C PHE A 48 33.73 10.97 6.40
N ASP A 49 33.45 12.26 6.32
CA ASP A 49 33.61 13.22 7.42
C ASP A 49 32.30 13.57 8.15
N GLY A 50 31.21 12.86 7.85
CA GLY A 50 29.91 13.09 8.50
C GLY A 50 29.96 12.94 10.03
N GLY A 51 30.74 12.01 10.55
CA GLY A 51 30.89 11.80 12.00
C GLY A 51 31.61 12.94 12.74
N GLU A 52 32.31 13.83 12.03
CA GLU A 52 32.89 15.04 12.62
C GLU A 52 31.86 16.16 12.75
N ALA A 53 30.83 16.14 11.90
CA ALA A 53 29.81 17.18 11.83
C ALA A 53 28.53 16.84 12.61
N PHE A 54 28.17 15.57 12.70
CA PHE A 54 26.85 15.13 13.18
C PHE A 54 26.94 14.10 14.30
N SER A 55 25.92 14.07 15.15
CA SER A 55 25.68 13.03 16.14
C SER A 55 24.32 12.35 15.89
N VAL A 56 24.26 11.05 16.13
CA VAL A 56 23.02 10.27 16.06
C VAL A 56 22.52 10.05 17.48
N GLU A 57 21.28 10.44 17.75
CA GLU A 57 20.65 10.34 19.07
C GLU A 57 19.43 9.42 19.02
N PRO A 58 19.19 8.57 20.03
CA PRO A 58 17.94 7.81 20.14
C PRO A 58 16.77 8.74 20.45
N CYS A 59 15.61 8.44 19.88
CA CYS A 59 14.34 9.11 20.15
C CYS A 59 13.18 8.09 20.17
N GLU A 60 11.96 8.54 20.52
CA GLU A 60 10.77 7.67 20.60
C GLU A 60 10.99 6.44 21.49
N GLY A 61 11.59 6.63 22.68
CA GLY A 61 11.91 5.53 23.59
C GLY A 61 12.97 4.56 23.06
N GLY A 62 13.86 5.02 22.16
CA GLY A 62 14.90 4.19 21.54
C GLY A 62 14.43 3.41 20.30
N ARG A 63 13.16 3.60 19.88
CA ARG A 63 12.60 2.94 18.69
C ARG A 63 12.90 3.65 17.38
N GLN A 64 13.50 4.84 17.44
CA GLN A 64 14.00 5.60 16.30
C GLN A 64 15.28 6.34 16.66
N ARG A 65 15.90 6.91 15.63
CA ARG A 65 17.09 7.76 15.74
C ARG A 65 16.85 9.08 15.03
N ARG A 66 17.48 10.13 15.53
CA ARG A 66 17.53 11.45 14.88
C ARG A 66 18.97 11.88 14.67
N LEU A 67 19.22 12.59 13.57
CA LEU A 67 20.51 13.19 13.27
C LEU A 67 20.54 14.64 13.77
N VAL A 68 21.58 15.03 14.50
CA VAL A 68 21.73 16.37 15.07
C VAL A 68 23.06 16.96 14.66
N LEU A 69 23.12 18.27 14.40
CA LEU A 69 24.39 18.95 14.14
C LEU A 69 25.20 19.04 15.44
N ALA A 70 26.35 18.37 15.47
CA ALA A 70 27.25 18.32 16.62
C ALA A 70 28.45 19.27 16.49
N ALA A 71 28.79 19.69 15.27
CA ALA A 71 29.89 20.63 15.03
C ALA A 71 29.68 21.97 15.76
N GLU A 72 30.77 22.55 16.26
CA GLU A 72 30.75 23.88 16.87
C GLU A 72 30.47 24.96 15.80
N GLY A 73 29.36 25.69 15.98
CA GLY A 73 28.98 26.82 15.13
C GLY A 73 27.82 26.52 14.18
N THR A 74 27.70 27.34 13.13
CA THR A 74 26.63 27.23 12.14
C THR A 74 27.17 26.53 10.89
N LEU A 75 26.50 25.46 10.46
CA LEU A 75 26.67 24.90 9.13
C LEU A 75 25.85 25.73 8.15
N GLY A 76 26.52 26.52 7.33
CA GLY A 76 25.85 27.44 6.41
C GLY A 76 25.11 26.74 5.27
N ARG A 77 24.10 27.40 4.72
CA ARG A 77 23.41 26.96 3.51
C ARG A 77 24.41 26.71 2.38
N GLU A 78 24.30 25.53 1.76
CA GLU A 78 25.13 25.10 0.63
C GLU A 78 26.64 25.21 0.91
N SER A 79 27.06 25.12 2.19
CA SER A 79 28.45 25.30 2.60
C SER A 79 29.31 24.06 2.45
N ASP A 80 28.70 22.87 2.47
CA ASP A 80 29.36 21.57 2.41
C ASP A 80 28.51 20.49 1.74
N VAL A 81 29.13 19.35 1.46
CA VAL A 81 28.48 18.11 0.98
C VAL A 81 29.09 16.93 1.70
N PHE A 82 28.29 15.99 2.19
CA PHE A 82 28.77 14.80 2.89
C PHE A 82 28.38 13.53 2.13
N LEU A 83 29.21 12.50 2.25
CA LEU A 83 28.98 11.18 1.69
C LEU A 83 28.34 10.29 2.74
N VAL A 84 27.30 9.57 2.32
CA VAL A 84 26.62 8.52 3.08
C VAL A 84 26.73 7.23 2.30
N ASP A 85 27.18 6.19 2.98
CA ASP A 85 27.33 4.87 2.38
C ASP A 85 25.99 4.12 2.32
N HIS A 86 25.91 3.10 1.49
CA HIS A 86 24.77 2.20 1.38
C HIS A 86 25.04 0.94 2.19
N ALA A 87 24.62 0.94 3.46
CA ALA A 87 24.85 -0.18 4.38
C ALA A 87 24.26 -1.52 3.89
N TRP A 88 23.22 -1.47 3.06
CA TRP A 88 22.65 -2.64 2.40
C TRP A 88 21.94 -2.25 1.10
N SER A 89 22.34 -2.87 -0.02
CA SER A 89 21.72 -2.67 -1.35
C SER A 89 21.29 -4.01 -1.94
N PHE A 90 20.05 -4.09 -2.45
CA PHE A 90 19.45 -5.36 -2.83
C PHE A 90 18.35 -5.22 -3.89
N ARG A 91 18.04 -6.35 -4.57
CA ARG A 91 16.77 -6.53 -5.29
C ARG A 91 15.74 -7.06 -4.30
N LEU A 92 14.50 -6.58 -4.37
CA LEU A 92 13.49 -6.90 -3.36
C LEU A 92 13.28 -8.43 -3.20
N SER A 93 13.30 -9.19 -4.29
CA SER A 93 13.19 -10.66 -4.27
C SER A 93 14.31 -11.36 -3.49
N ASP A 94 15.48 -10.73 -3.39
CA ASP A 94 16.65 -11.29 -2.73
C ASP A 94 16.77 -10.85 -1.26
N ALA A 95 15.92 -9.91 -0.81
CA ALA A 95 16.05 -9.26 0.50
C ALA A 95 16.08 -10.27 1.66
N LEU A 96 15.04 -11.11 1.75
CA LEU A 96 14.91 -12.10 2.81
C LEU A 96 16.01 -13.17 2.73
N LYS A 97 16.40 -13.56 1.51
CA LYS A 97 17.49 -14.51 1.29
C LYS A 97 18.82 -13.96 1.80
N GLN A 98 19.14 -12.71 1.45
CA GLN A 98 20.36 -12.05 1.91
C GLN A 98 20.40 -11.91 3.43
N LEU A 99 19.29 -11.51 4.08
CA LEU A 99 19.22 -11.40 5.53
C LEU A 99 19.47 -12.75 6.25
N ARG A 100 19.11 -13.87 5.61
CA ARG A 100 19.34 -15.22 6.15
C ARG A 100 20.72 -15.78 5.87
N GLU A 101 21.28 -15.47 4.69
CA GLU A 101 22.51 -16.11 4.20
C GLU A 101 23.78 -15.26 4.40
N VAL A 102 23.67 -13.94 4.49
CA VAL A 102 24.81 -13.03 4.67
C VAL A 102 25.10 -12.86 6.18
N PRO A 103 26.26 -13.32 6.68
CA PRO A 103 26.55 -13.28 8.11
C PRO A 103 26.57 -11.85 8.68
N GLY A 104 25.88 -11.65 9.81
CA GLY A 104 25.83 -10.37 10.51
C GLY A 104 24.94 -9.30 9.88
N LEU A 105 24.32 -9.57 8.72
CA LEU A 105 23.52 -8.56 8.03
C LEU A 105 22.21 -8.27 8.78
N ALA A 106 21.51 -9.32 9.23
CA ALA A 106 20.25 -9.16 9.95
C ALA A 106 20.45 -8.39 11.26
N GLU A 107 21.51 -8.69 12.01
CA GLU A 107 21.87 -8.05 13.27
C GLU A 107 22.20 -6.57 13.07
N ARG A 108 23.03 -6.25 12.05
CA ARG A 108 23.35 -4.86 11.72
C ARG A 108 22.11 -4.07 11.30
N MET A 109 21.26 -4.64 10.45
CA MET A 109 20.02 -3.97 10.01
C MET A 109 19.02 -3.84 11.15
N ALA A 110 18.92 -4.84 12.03
CA ALA A 110 18.04 -4.78 13.19
C ALA A 110 18.45 -3.66 14.16
N ALA A 111 19.75 -3.56 14.46
CA ALA A 111 20.29 -2.48 15.29
C ALA A 111 20.04 -1.11 14.65
N LEU A 112 20.34 -0.95 13.36
CA LEU A 112 20.13 0.31 12.62
C LEU A 112 18.65 0.72 12.63
N MET A 113 17.73 -0.24 12.46
CA MET A 113 16.28 0.00 12.40
C MET A 113 15.60 -0.02 13.78
N CYS A 114 16.35 -0.23 14.86
CA CYS A 114 15.88 -0.28 16.25
C CYS A 114 14.82 -1.39 16.50
N VAL A 115 15.05 -2.58 15.95
CA VAL A 115 14.18 -3.77 16.13
C VAL A 115 14.88 -4.92 16.87
N ASP A 116 16.00 -4.62 17.52
CA ASP A 116 16.83 -5.49 18.38
C ASP A 116 16.56 -5.27 19.88
N LEU A 117 15.56 -4.45 20.25
CA LEU A 117 15.39 -3.94 21.62
C LEU A 117 15.15 -5.04 22.68
N ASP A 118 14.43 -6.11 22.34
CA ASP A 118 14.13 -7.21 23.28
C ASP A 118 15.42 -7.94 23.74
N GLU A 119 16.46 -8.01 22.89
CA GLU A 119 17.75 -8.62 23.25
C GLU A 119 18.57 -7.72 24.20
N ARG A 120 18.28 -6.41 24.23
CA ARG A 120 18.91 -5.47 25.18
C ARG A 120 18.30 -5.59 26.56
N THR A 121 17.00 -5.83 26.65
CA THR A 121 16.29 -6.02 27.92
C THR A 121 16.74 -7.31 28.62
N GLU A 122 17.01 -8.40 27.90
CA GLU A 122 17.57 -9.63 28.49
C GLU A 122 18.99 -9.46 29.08
N LEU A 123 19.76 -8.48 28.58
CA LEU A 123 21.09 -8.13 29.11
C LEU A 123 21.00 -7.19 30.32
N GLU A 124 19.99 -6.31 30.37
CA GLU A 124 19.73 -5.42 31.52
C GLU A 124 19.03 -6.18 32.67
N GLU A 125 18.14 -7.13 32.38
CA GLU A 125 17.50 -8.02 33.36
C GLU A 125 18.48 -9.02 34.00
N ALA A 126 19.62 -9.28 33.36
CA ALA A 126 20.71 -10.06 33.95
C ALA A 126 21.49 -9.29 35.04
N ASP A 127 21.43 -7.96 35.05
CA ASP A 127 22.08 -7.10 36.04
C ASP A 127 21.12 -6.55 37.13
N GLU A 128 19.82 -6.78 37.00
CA GLU A 128 18.80 -6.49 38.03
C GLU A 128 18.15 -7.76 38.61
N GLN A 129 18.97 -8.74 39.04
CA GLN A 129 18.50 -9.71 40.04
C GLN A 129 18.63 -9.14 41.46
N ASP A 130 17.82 -8.14 41.80
CA ASP A 130 17.45 -7.87 43.19
C ASP A 130 16.06 -7.18 43.32
N ASN A 131 15.02 -8.03 43.33
CA ASN A 131 13.71 -7.91 44.00
C ASN A 131 12.53 -8.37 43.14
N GLY A 132 12.56 -9.64 42.73
CA GLY A 132 11.35 -10.37 42.36
C GLY A 132 10.51 -10.68 43.60
N ASN A 133 9.68 -9.74 44.07
CA ASN A 133 8.52 -10.03 44.93
C ASN A 133 7.49 -8.89 44.88
N GLY A 134 6.72 -8.78 43.80
CA GLY A 134 5.78 -7.67 43.57
C GLY A 134 4.35 -8.04 43.17
N GLY A 135 3.87 -9.24 43.50
CA GLY A 135 2.51 -9.66 43.13
C GLY A 135 1.83 -10.47 44.24
N SER A 136 1.47 -9.82 45.34
CA SER A 136 0.64 -10.45 46.38
C SER A 136 -0.66 -9.67 46.56
N LEU A 137 -1.76 -10.37 46.85
CA LEU A 137 -3.05 -9.79 47.25
C LEU A 137 -2.90 -8.74 48.39
N GLU A 138 -1.82 -8.82 49.17
CA GLU A 138 -1.51 -7.88 50.25
C GLU A 138 -1.21 -6.48 49.72
N SER A 139 -0.50 -6.32 48.59
CA SER A 139 -0.23 -4.99 48.02
C SER A 139 -1.51 -4.31 47.54
N ALA A 140 -2.40 -5.06 46.88
CA ALA A 140 -3.71 -4.56 46.47
C ALA A 140 -4.59 -4.20 47.69
N LEU A 141 -4.55 -5.00 48.76
CA LEU A 141 -5.26 -4.71 50.00
C LEU A 141 -4.71 -3.47 50.72
N GLU A 142 -3.40 -3.24 50.70
CA GLU A 142 -2.78 -2.04 51.26
C GLU A 142 -3.26 -0.77 50.54
N VAL A 143 -3.30 -0.78 49.21
CA VAL A 143 -3.81 0.36 48.42
C VAL A 143 -5.28 0.61 48.72
N VAL A 144 -6.09 -0.45 48.77
CA VAL A 144 -7.51 -0.37 49.13
C VAL A 144 -7.70 0.21 50.53
N GLU A 145 -6.98 -0.27 51.55
CA GLU A 145 -7.18 0.21 52.91
C GLU A 145 -6.65 1.64 53.12
N LYS A 146 -5.58 2.02 52.40
CA LYS A 146 -5.08 3.39 52.37
C LYS A 146 -6.13 4.36 51.83
N GLU A 147 -6.76 4.04 50.70
CA GLU A 147 -7.78 4.91 50.12
C GLU A 147 -9.05 4.94 50.99
N ARG A 148 -9.40 3.81 51.62
CA ARG A 148 -10.51 3.76 52.58
C ARG A 148 -10.29 4.70 53.76
N THR A 149 -9.07 4.75 54.29
CA THR A 149 -8.69 5.66 55.38
C THR A 149 -8.80 7.12 54.92
N ARG A 150 -8.31 7.43 53.72
CA ARG A 150 -8.39 8.76 53.10
C ARG A 150 -9.83 9.25 52.95
N ILE A 151 -10.75 8.37 52.54
CA ILE A 151 -12.18 8.70 52.41
C ILE A 151 -12.81 8.93 53.78
N GLN A 152 -12.50 8.11 54.78
CA GLN A 152 -13.00 8.29 56.14
C GLN A 152 -12.59 9.63 56.75
N GLU A 153 -11.38 10.11 56.45
CA GLU A 153 -10.89 11.44 56.89
C GLU A 153 -11.62 12.60 56.21
N LYS A 154 -12.02 12.45 54.93
CA LYS A 154 -12.74 13.47 54.16
C LYS A 154 -14.27 13.43 54.33
N GLY A 155 -14.81 12.34 54.88
CA GLY A 155 -16.24 12.13 55.15
C GLY A 155 -16.86 11.01 54.31
N SER A 156 -17.85 10.30 54.86
CA SER A 156 -18.44 9.09 54.26
C SER A 156 -19.10 9.29 52.88
N ASP A 157 -19.42 10.53 52.53
CA ASP A 157 -20.04 10.89 51.25
C ASP A 157 -18.99 11.27 50.17
N PHE A 158 -17.69 11.23 50.48
CA PHE A 158 -16.63 11.52 49.53
C PHE A 158 -16.55 10.45 48.43
N ALA A 159 -16.39 10.88 47.18
CA ALA A 159 -16.29 9.98 46.04
C ALA A 159 -14.96 9.21 46.05
N ALA A 160 -14.99 7.92 45.74
CA ALA A 160 -13.79 7.07 45.74
C ALA A 160 -13.15 6.99 44.36
N TRP A 161 -11.82 7.07 44.32
CA TRP A 161 -10.98 6.88 43.14
C TRP A 161 -9.91 5.86 43.47
N LEU A 162 -9.90 4.71 42.79
CA LEU A 162 -8.95 3.63 43.08
C LEU A 162 -7.99 3.39 41.91
N GLU A 163 -6.70 3.42 42.24
CA GLU A 163 -5.60 3.09 41.33
C GLU A 163 -5.05 1.70 41.71
N LEU A 164 -5.39 0.67 40.92
CA LEU A 164 -4.96 -0.72 41.13
C LEU A 164 -4.27 -1.27 39.87
N GLU A 165 -3.50 -0.44 39.18
CA GLU A 165 -2.75 -0.81 37.97
C GLU A 165 -1.50 -1.63 38.27
N GLU A 166 -1.16 -2.58 37.38
CA GLU A 166 0.06 -3.39 37.40
C GLU A 166 0.34 -4.18 38.70
N LEU A 167 -0.67 -4.40 39.54
CA LEU A 167 -0.54 -5.13 40.80
C LEU A 167 -0.61 -6.66 40.63
N GLY A 168 -0.77 -7.15 39.40
CA GLY A 168 -0.89 -8.56 39.09
C GLY A 168 -2.18 -9.23 39.59
N ILE A 169 -3.25 -8.44 39.76
CA ILE A 169 -4.56 -8.89 40.25
C ILE A 169 -5.18 -9.87 39.24
N ASP A 170 -5.59 -11.05 39.70
CA ASP A 170 -6.38 -12.01 38.94
C ASP A 170 -7.88 -11.92 39.28
N ASP A 171 -8.70 -12.70 38.56
CA ASP A 171 -10.16 -12.64 38.69
C ASP A 171 -10.66 -12.96 40.11
N ASP A 172 -10.01 -13.89 40.82
CA ASP A 172 -10.43 -14.32 42.16
C ASP A 172 -9.97 -13.30 43.22
N MET A 173 -8.79 -12.71 43.04
CA MET A 173 -8.32 -11.58 43.85
C MET A 173 -9.24 -10.37 43.74
N LEU A 174 -9.69 -10.01 42.54
CA LEU A 174 -10.62 -8.89 42.33
C LEU A 174 -11.93 -9.07 43.11
N ILE A 175 -12.50 -10.29 43.10
CA ILE A 175 -13.69 -10.62 43.88
C ILE A 175 -13.40 -10.51 45.39
N ALA A 176 -12.24 -10.98 45.84
CA ALA A 176 -11.85 -10.95 47.26
C ALA A 176 -11.63 -9.53 47.80
N LEU A 177 -11.31 -8.56 46.94
CA LEU A 177 -11.16 -7.15 47.34
C LEU A 177 -12.47 -6.53 47.83
N ASP A 178 -13.64 -7.06 47.41
CA ASP A 178 -14.98 -6.62 47.83
C ASP A 178 -15.18 -5.10 47.67
N LEU A 179 -14.81 -4.60 46.48
CA LEU A 179 -14.75 -3.16 46.19
C LEU A 179 -16.13 -2.49 46.31
N SER A 180 -17.21 -3.14 45.88
CA SER A 180 -18.57 -2.58 45.92
C SER A 180 -19.05 -2.31 47.34
N SER A 181 -18.76 -3.20 48.28
CA SER A 181 -19.12 -3.04 49.69
C SER A 181 -18.25 -2.00 50.40
N LYS A 182 -16.96 -1.94 50.05
CA LYS A 182 -15.99 -1.01 50.67
C LYS A 182 -16.12 0.42 50.14
N PHE A 183 -16.48 0.59 48.87
CA PHE A 183 -16.55 1.89 48.19
C PHE A 183 -17.89 2.07 47.45
N PRO A 184 -19.00 2.28 48.18
CA PRO A 184 -20.33 2.47 47.57
C PRO A 184 -20.43 3.75 46.70
N ASN A 185 -19.52 4.71 46.91
CA ASN A 185 -19.42 5.98 46.18
C ASN A 185 -18.25 6.01 45.18
N MET A 186 -17.78 4.85 44.69
CA MET A 186 -16.70 4.80 43.71
C MET A 186 -17.11 5.38 42.37
N VAL A 187 -16.31 6.31 41.87
CA VAL A 187 -16.52 7.01 40.59
C VAL A 187 -15.45 6.67 39.56
N ALA A 188 -14.27 6.22 39.98
CA ALA A 188 -13.21 5.81 39.06
C ALA A 188 -12.45 4.59 39.61
N LEU A 189 -12.13 3.66 38.71
CA LEU A 189 -11.38 2.45 39.01
C LEU A 189 -10.39 2.16 37.88
N ASN A 190 -9.10 2.14 38.19
CA ASN A 190 -8.05 1.74 37.29
C ASN A 190 -7.54 0.34 37.65
N LEU A 191 -7.60 -0.58 36.70
CA LEU A 191 -7.15 -1.96 36.78
C LEU A 191 -6.23 -2.29 35.58
N TRP A 192 -5.58 -1.30 34.99
CA TRP A 192 -4.67 -1.45 33.86
C TRP A 192 -3.56 -2.48 34.15
N GLY A 193 -3.21 -3.32 33.17
CA GLY A 193 -2.00 -4.15 33.23
C GLY A 193 -2.06 -5.30 34.25
N ASN A 194 -3.27 -5.75 34.61
CA ASN A 194 -3.48 -6.87 35.52
C ASN A 194 -3.68 -8.21 34.77
N LYS A 195 -4.00 -9.27 35.52
CA LYS A 195 -4.12 -10.65 35.00
C LYS A 195 -5.57 -11.10 34.88
N LEU A 196 -6.51 -10.18 34.64
CA LEU A 196 -7.94 -10.47 34.55
C LEU A 196 -8.27 -11.17 33.22
N GLN A 197 -9.04 -12.26 33.28
CA GLN A 197 -9.34 -13.11 32.12
C GLN A 197 -10.83 -13.30 31.89
N ASP A 198 -11.63 -13.43 32.95
CA ASP A 198 -13.04 -13.82 32.86
C ASP A 198 -13.99 -12.60 33.01
N PRO A 199 -14.70 -12.19 31.94
CA PRO A 199 -15.61 -11.04 31.96
C PRO A 199 -16.74 -11.16 32.99
N GLU A 200 -17.27 -12.36 33.24
CA GLU A 200 -18.34 -12.57 34.20
C GLU A 200 -17.82 -12.39 35.64
N LYS A 201 -16.60 -12.86 35.92
CA LYS A 201 -15.95 -12.65 37.22
C LYS A 201 -15.56 -11.19 37.45
N ILE A 202 -15.06 -10.50 36.42
CA ILE A 202 -14.81 -9.05 36.49
C ILE A 202 -16.11 -8.34 36.86
N MET A 203 -17.20 -8.62 36.15
CA MET A 203 -18.52 -8.04 36.45
C MET A 203 -19.05 -8.42 37.84
N LYS A 204 -18.73 -9.60 38.36
CA LYS A 204 -19.06 -9.96 39.74
C LYS A 204 -18.29 -9.11 40.77
N GLY A 205 -17.03 -8.76 40.46
CA GLY A 205 -16.20 -7.91 41.32
C GLY A 205 -16.57 -6.42 41.30
N ILE A 206 -17.03 -5.90 40.15
CA ILE A 206 -17.24 -4.44 39.97
C ILE A 206 -18.67 -4.03 39.60
N GLY A 207 -19.53 -4.96 39.19
CA GLY A 207 -20.87 -4.66 38.62
C GLY A 207 -21.85 -4.03 39.61
N GLU A 208 -21.61 -4.15 40.91
CA GLU A 208 -22.41 -3.49 41.94
C GLU A 208 -21.99 -2.02 42.18
N CYS A 209 -20.89 -1.56 41.57
CA CYS A 209 -20.38 -0.20 41.66
C CYS A 209 -21.18 0.75 40.73
N ARG A 210 -22.46 0.97 41.03
CA ARG A 210 -23.41 1.68 40.14
C ARG A 210 -23.11 3.16 39.89
N ARG A 211 -22.19 3.76 40.66
CA ARG A 211 -21.76 5.16 40.53
C ARG A 211 -20.48 5.33 39.71
N LEU A 212 -19.93 4.23 39.18
CA LEU A 212 -18.69 4.25 38.42
C LEU A 212 -18.86 5.05 37.13
N LYS A 213 -18.00 6.07 36.97
CA LYS A 213 -17.92 6.98 35.82
C LYS A 213 -16.73 6.68 34.92
N ALA A 214 -15.62 6.18 35.46
CA ALA A 214 -14.47 5.73 34.68
C ALA A 214 -13.98 4.34 35.09
N LEU A 215 -13.60 3.56 34.09
CA LEU A 215 -13.01 2.22 34.27
C LEU A 215 -11.88 2.01 33.25
N TRP A 216 -10.71 1.60 33.73
CA TRP A 216 -9.58 1.19 32.88
C TRP A 216 -9.24 -0.28 33.12
N LEU A 217 -9.31 -1.07 32.06
CA LEU A 217 -8.99 -2.50 32.02
C LEU A 217 -7.92 -2.81 30.96
N ASN A 218 -7.32 -1.78 30.35
CA ASN A 218 -6.30 -1.92 29.31
C ASN A 218 -5.23 -2.95 29.70
N GLU A 219 -4.71 -3.67 28.71
CA GLU A 219 -3.65 -4.68 28.87
C GLU A 219 -3.98 -5.89 29.77
N ASN A 220 -5.26 -6.11 30.09
CA ASN A 220 -5.72 -7.36 30.69
C ASN A 220 -6.03 -8.43 29.62
N PRO A 221 -5.72 -9.72 29.85
CA PRO A 221 -6.03 -10.81 28.93
C PRO A 221 -7.50 -10.89 28.47
N ALA A 222 -8.44 -10.51 29.33
CA ALA A 222 -9.87 -10.53 29.06
C ALA A 222 -10.28 -9.75 27.79
N LEU A 223 -9.60 -8.65 27.46
CA LEU A 223 -9.99 -7.72 26.39
C LEU A 223 -9.86 -8.28 24.95
N LYS A 224 -9.44 -9.54 24.78
CA LYS A 224 -9.36 -10.19 23.46
C LYS A 224 -10.70 -10.70 22.92
N GLU A 225 -11.76 -10.79 23.74
CA GLU A 225 -13.06 -11.40 23.35
C GLU A 225 -14.30 -10.61 23.83
N GLY A 226 -14.85 -9.68 23.03
CA GLY A 226 -16.24 -9.18 23.18
C GLY A 226 -16.67 -8.56 24.53
N VAL A 227 -15.72 -8.34 25.46
CA VAL A 227 -15.92 -7.93 26.86
C VAL A 227 -16.59 -6.56 26.98
N ASP A 228 -16.27 -5.66 26.07
CA ASP A 228 -16.75 -4.29 26.07
C ASP A 228 -18.28 -4.20 26.14
N LYS A 229 -18.97 -5.10 25.45
CA LYS A 229 -20.43 -5.14 25.48
C LYS A 229 -20.96 -5.54 26.86
N VAL A 230 -20.34 -6.54 27.49
CA VAL A 230 -20.73 -7.03 28.81
C VAL A 230 -20.53 -5.95 29.87
N ILE A 231 -19.38 -5.26 29.83
CA ILE A 231 -19.06 -4.17 30.75
C ILE A 231 -20.01 -2.98 30.55
N LEU A 232 -20.19 -2.52 29.30
CA LEU A 232 -21.03 -1.34 28.99
C LEU A 232 -22.52 -1.59 29.24
N ASP A 233 -23.03 -2.81 29.02
CA ASP A 233 -24.41 -3.19 29.37
C ASP A 233 -24.59 -3.31 30.89
N GLY A 234 -23.55 -3.74 31.61
CA GLY A 234 -23.55 -3.90 33.07
C GLY A 234 -23.36 -2.62 33.88
N LEU A 235 -22.67 -1.62 33.32
CA LEU A 235 -22.37 -0.33 33.96
C LEU A 235 -22.91 0.84 33.12
N PRO A 236 -24.24 1.10 33.16
CA PRO A 236 -24.91 2.01 32.22
C PRO A 236 -24.63 3.51 32.45
N GLU A 237 -23.97 3.88 33.54
CA GLU A 237 -23.63 5.27 33.90
C GLU A 237 -22.16 5.63 33.60
N LEU A 238 -21.39 4.66 33.09
CA LEU A 238 -19.98 4.80 32.77
C LEU A 238 -19.79 5.81 31.64
N GLU A 239 -18.98 6.83 31.86
CA GLU A 239 -18.70 7.91 30.91
C GLU A 239 -17.39 7.67 30.15
N ILE A 240 -16.39 7.08 30.83
CA ILE A 240 -15.09 6.70 30.26
C ILE A 240 -14.85 5.20 30.48
N TYR A 241 -14.49 4.50 29.40
CA TYR A 241 -14.10 3.10 29.44
C TYR A 241 -12.85 2.89 28.60
N ASN A 242 -11.77 2.38 29.21
CA ASN A 242 -10.47 2.18 28.57
C ASN A 242 -9.99 3.43 27.82
N SER A 243 -10.09 4.58 28.46
CA SER A 243 -9.76 5.89 27.90
C SER A 243 -10.63 6.37 26.72
N HIS A 244 -11.69 5.65 26.35
CA HIS A 244 -12.67 6.05 25.33
C HIS A 244 -13.95 6.62 25.95
N PHE A 245 -14.60 7.53 25.24
CA PHE A 245 -15.91 8.07 25.61
C PHE A 245 -17.01 7.06 25.29
N THR A 246 -17.88 6.81 26.26
CA THR A 246 -19.11 6.04 26.01
C THR A 246 -20.21 6.94 25.46
N ARG A 247 -21.37 6.35 25.11
CA ARG A 247 -22.58 7.11 24.73
C ARG A 247 -23.14 7.98 25.86
N LYS A 248 -22.65 7.81 27.09
CA LYS A 248 -23.08 8.51 28.30
C LYS A 248 -22.11 9.59 28.74
N ALA A 249 -20.98 9.74 28.06
CA ALA A 249 -20.01 10.80 28.33
C ALA A 249 -20.72 12.15 28.50
N GLY A 250 -20.45 12.80 29.63
CA GLY A 250 -21.17 13.95 30.13
C GLY A 250 -20.22 14.93 30.81
N GLU A 251 -20.69 15.60 31.87
CA GLU A 251 -19.89 16.62 32.55
C GLU A 251 -18.66 16.03 33.25
N TRP A 252 -18.74 14.77 33.73
CA TRP A 252 -17.64 14.12 34.43
C TRP A 252 -16.49 13.80 33.47
N ALA A 253 -16.78 13.22 32.30
CA ALA A 253 -15.75 12.95 31.29
C ALA A 253 -15.06 14.23 30.79
N LEU A 254 -15.81 15.30 30.54
CA LEU A 254 -15.23 16.58 30.14
C LEU A 254 -14.40 17.21 31.26
N GLY A 255 -14.86 17.11 32.52
CA GLY A 255 -14.12 17.60 33.67
C GLY A 255 -12.81 16.85 33.90
N PHE A 256 -12.79 15.53 33.65
CA PHE A 256 -11.58 14.72 33.68
C PHE A 256 -10.59 15.13 32.58
N CYS A 257 -11.05 15.26 31.33
CA CYS A 257 -10.20 15.70 30.22
C CYS A 257 -9.76 17.17 30.31
N GLY A 258 -10.43 17.99 31.12
CA GLY A 258 -10.09 19.39 31.37
C GLY A 258 -9.32 19.63 32.66
N ASP A 259 -8.75 18.57 33.26
CA ASP A 259 -7.94 18.60 34.50
C ASP A 259 -8.62 19.24 35.72
N ILE A 260 -9.95 19.32 35.76
CA ILE A 260 -10.71 19.79 36.93
C ILE A 260 -11.23 18.65 37.81
N ILE A 261 -11.22 17.42 37.30
CA ILE A 261 -11.53 16.17 38.00
C ILE A 261 -10.31 15.24 37.95
N GLY A 262 -9.97 14.64 39.09
CA GLY A 262 -8.88 13.66 39.19
C GLY A 262 -8.87 12.98 40.55
N ALA A 263 -7.86 12.16 40.85
CA ALA A 263 -7.79 11.38 42.09
C ALA A 263 -7.84 12.23 43.39
N ASP A 264 -7.39 13.49 43.33
CA ASP A 264 -7.45 14.42 44.47
C ASP A 264 -8.81 15.12 44.62
N ASN A 265 -9.54 15.26 43.50
CA ASN A 265 -10.86 15.86 43.41
C ASN A 265 -11.80 15.02 42.51
N PRO A 266 -12.23 13.83 42.97
CA PRO A 266 -12.96 12.87 42.14
C PRO A 266 -14.39 13.30 41.80
N CYS A 267 -14.92 14.32 42.50
CA CYS A 267 -16.24 14.96 42.33
C CYS A 267 -17.44 13.98 42.36
N SER A 268 -18.32 14.12 43.35
CA SER A 268 -19.52 13.27 43.42
C SER A 268 -20.61 13.76 42.46
N SER A 269 -21.46 12.86 41.96
CA SER A 269 -22.55 13.16 41.02
C SER A 269 -23.62 14.17 41.52
N ALA A 270 -23.47 14.73 42.73
CA ALA A 270 -24.39 15.68 43.34
C ALA A 270 -23.95 17.16 43.19
N GLU A 271 -22.70 17.43 42.79
CA GLU A 271 -22.17 18.77 42.59
C GLU A 271 -22.11 19.12 41.11
N SER A 272 -22.52 20.35 40.74
CA SER A 272 -22.39 20.85 39.37
C SER A 272 -20.91 21.03 39.05
N ILE A 273 -20.39 20.28 38.08
CA ILE A 273 -19.00 20.40 37.64
C ILE A 273 -18.86 21.75 36.91
N PRO A 274 -17.97 22.65 37.35
CA PRO A 274 -17.84 24.00 36.81
C PRO A 274 -17.05 23.97 35.50
N LEU A 275 -17.66 23.42 34.44
CA LEU A 275 -17.07 23.33 33.11
C LEU A 275 -16.67 24.72 32.56
N GLU A 276 -17.27 25.79 33.04
CA GLU A 276 -16.91 27.16 32.69
C GLU A 276 -15.47 27.54 33.03
N ASN A 277 -14.80 26.80 33.92
CA ASN A 277 -13.40 27.04 34.30
C ASN A 277 -12.38 26.33 33.40
N ILE A 278 -12.82 25.47 32.49
CA ILE A 278 -11.92 24.74 31.58
C ILE A 278 -11.38 25.72 30.53
N VAL A 279 -10.06 25.90 30.54
CA VAL A 279 -9.33 26.77 29.61
C VAL A 279 -8.73 25.99 28.44
N SER A 280 -8.21 24.80 28.72
CA SER A 280 -7.71 23.85 27.72
C SER A 280 -8.46 22.54 27.86
N LEU A 281 -8.86 21.95 26.74
CA LEU A 281 -9.59 20.69 26.74
C LEU A 281 -9.03 19.74 25.68
N ASP A 282 -8.45 18.63 26.15
CA ASP A 282 -7.91 17.60 25.28
C ASP A 282 -8.85 16.39 25.20
N LEU A 283 -9.54 16.28 24.07
CA LEU A 283 -10.41 15.16 23.72
C LEU A 283 -9.78 14.26 22.65
N SER A 284 -8.47 14.33 22.42
CA SER A 284 -7.80 13.53 21.40
C SER A 284 -7.88 12.02 21.68
N ASP A 285 -7.99 11.23 20.61
CA ASP A 285 -7.94 9.75 20.66
C ASP A 285 -8.98 9.11 21.63
N ARG A 286 -10.14 9.75 21.82
CA ARG A 286 -11.20 9.30 22.75
C ARG A 286 -12.31 8.45 22.10
N CYS A 287 -12.16 8.06 20.83
CA CYS A 287 -13.17 7.32 20.05
C CYS A 287 -14.56 8.03 20.00
N ILE A 288 -14.56 9.37 19.94
CA ILE A 288 -15.80 10.16 19.95
C ILE A 288 -16.46 10.13 18.57
N HIS A 289 -17.61 9.47 18.46
CA HIS A 289 -18.45 9.50 17.26
C HIS A 289 -19.36 10.74 17.18
N LYS A 290 -19.74 11.29 18.34
CA LYS A 290 -20.54 12.50 18.48
C LYS A 290 -20.15 13.21 19.77
N LEU A 291 -19.91 14.51 19.72
CA LEU A 291 -19.58 15.29 20.92
C LEU A 291 -20.75 15.22 21.93
N PRO A 292 -20.46 15.07 23.24
CA PRO A 292 -21.47 15.11 24.30
C PRO A 292 -22.36 16.34 24.22
N VAL A 293 -23.64 16.23 24.57
CA VAL A 293 -24.57 17.38 24.56
C VAL A 293 -24.10 18.51 25.49
N VAL A 294 -23.39 18.16 26.55
CA VAL A 294 -22.80 19.12 27.50
C VAL A 294 -21.64 19.91 26.90
N PHE A 295 -20.99 19.41 25.85
CA PHE A 295 -19.98 20.13 25.08
C PHE A 295 -20.66 21.26 24.30
N SER A 296 -20.68 22.45 24.88
CA SER A 296 -21.33 23.62 24.27
C SER A 296 -20.65 24.92 24.68
N PRO A 297 -20.68 25.95 23.83
CA PRO A 297 -20.08 27.25 24.14
C PRO A 297 -20.63 27.92 25.42
N ARG A 298 -21.86 27.56 25.82
CA ARG A 298 -22.48 28.08 27.04
C ARG A 298 -21.91 27.47 28.31
N LYS A 299 -21.52 26.19 28.26
CA LYS A 299 -20.98 25.44 29.41
C LYS A 299 -19.47 25.57 29.51
N LEU A 300 -18.78 25.74 28.38
CA LEU A 300 -17.33 25.84 28.26
C LEU A 300 -16.95 27.26 27.79
N SER A 301 -17.38 28.28 28.52
CA SER A 301 -17.29 29.68 28.08
C SER A 301 -15.88 30.27 28.09
N SER A 302 -14.94 29.64 28.82
CA SER A 302 -13.55 30.10 28.98
C SER A 302 -12.55 29.31 28.14
N LEU A 303 -13.04 28.45 27.23
CA LEU A 303 -12.20 27.55 26.44
C LEU A 303 -11.35 28.34 25.43
N LEU A 304 -10.03 28.26 25.60
CA LEU A 304 -9.01 28.88 24.74
C LEU A 304 -8.35 27.87 23.80
N SER A 305 -8.16 26.63 24.25
CA SER A 305 -7.48 25.57 23.51
C SER A 305 -8.32 24.30 23.46
N LEU A 306 -8.47 23.70 22.28
CA LEU A 306 -9.26 22.49 22.05
C LEU A 306 -8.51 21.50 21.17
N ASN A 307 -8.37 20.26 21.65
CA ASN A 307 -7.87 19.15 20.85
C ASN A 307 -8.96 18.11 20.64
N ILE A 308 -9.26 17.78 19.39
CA ILE A 308 -10.25 16.75 19.01
C ILE A 308 -9.68 15.76 17.99
N ARG A 309 -8.35 15.70 17.81
CA ARG A 309 -7.67 14.79 16.87
C ARG A 309 -7.93 13.32 17.18
N GLY A 310 -7.86 12.45 16.17
CA GLY A 310 -7.99 11.01 16.32
C GLY A 310 -9.41 10.51 16.60
N ASN A 311 -10.42 11.38 16.58
CA ASN A 311 -11.81 11.00 16.80
C ASN A 311 -12.57 10.79 15.49
N PRO A 312 -13.43 9.75 15.37
CA PRO A 312 -14.24 9.52 14.18
C PRO A 312 -15.19 10.66 13.81
N LEU A 313 -15.93 11.18 14.80
CA LEU A 313 -16.92 12.25 14.65
C LEU A 313 -17.91 12.07 13.48
N ASP A 314 -18.13 10.83 13.06
CA ASP A 314 -18.88 10.45 11.86
C ASP A 314 -20.41 10.55 12.01
N GLN A 315 -20.91 10.90 13.20
CA GLN A 315 -22.33 11.19 13.45
C GLN A 315 -22.64 12.70 13.46
N MET A 316 -21.66 13.53 13.09
CA MET A 316 -21.83 14.98 12.92
C MET A 316 -21.38 15.38 11.51
N SER A 317 -22.10 16.29 10.85
CA SER A 317 -21.63 16.87 9.60
C SER A 317 -20.50 17.87 9.88
N SER A 318 -19.60 18.08 8.92
CA SER A 318 -18.54 19.09 9.02
C SER A 318 -19.10 20.48 9.30
N ASP A 319 -20.22 20.82 8.66
CA ASP A 319 -20.88 22.12 8.82
C ASP A 319 -21.47 22.30 10.23
N ASP A 320 -22.08 21.24 10.78
CA ASP A 320 -22.61 21.26 12.14
C ASP A 320 -21.49 21.38 13.19
N LEU A 321 -20.38 20.67 12.96
CA LEU A 321 -19.21 20.72 13.84
C LEU A 321 -18.52 22.09 13.78
N LEU A 322 -18.30 22.65 12.59
CA LEU A 322 -17.78 24.01 12.40
C LEU A 322 -18.70 25.06 13.04
N LYS A 323 -20.02 24.90 12.91
CA LYS A 323 -21.00 25.79 13.55
C LYS A 323 -20.97 25.68 15.07
N LEU A 324 -20.73 24.50 15.62
CA LEU A 324 -20.57 24.31 17.06
C LEU A 324 -19.29 24.98 17.57
N ILE A 325 -18.16 24.73 16.89
CA ILE A 325 -16.83 25.25 17.27
C ILE A 325 -16.75 26.77 17.09
N SER A 326 -17.34 27.34 16.04
CA SER A 326 -17.43 28.80 15.85
C SER A 326 -18.23 29.52 16.94
N GLY A 327 -19.03 28.79 17.72
CA GLY A 327 -19.71 29.33 18.89
C GLY A 327 -18.77 29.65 20.07
N PHE A 328 -17.55 29.08 20.11
CA PHE A 328 -16.56 29.32 21.14
C PHE A 328 -15.76 30.59 20.82
N THR A 329 -16.24 31.74 21.30
CA THR A 329 -15.69 33.05 20.92
C THR A 329 -14.29 33.33 21.45
N GLN A 330 -13.84 32.60 22.47
CA GLN A 330 -12.50 32.74 23.06
C GLN A 330 -11.48 31.73 22.50
N LEU A 331 -11.91 30.76 21.68
CA LEU A 331 -11.02 29.72 21.17
C LEU A 331 -9.93 30.33 20.28
N GLN A 332 -8.68 30.13 20.67
CA GLN A 332 -7.48 30.62 19.99
C GLN A 332 -6.65 29.48 19.39
N GLU A 333 -6.68 28.30 20.01
CA GLU A 333 -5.89 27.16 19.58
C GLU A 333 -6.81 25.98 19.27
N LEU A 334 -6.64 25.39 18.09
CA LEU A 334 -7.43 24.24 17.67
C LEU A 334 -6.52 23.15 17.11
N GLU A 335 -6.66 21.93 17.62
CA GLU A 335 -6.01 20.74 17.11
C GLU A 335 -7.05 19.78 16.51
N VAL A 336 -6.91 19.51 15.21
CA VAL A 336 -7.86 18.75 14.39
C VAL A 336 -7.14 17.92 13.32
N ASP A 337 -7.75 16.82 12.92
CA ASP A 337 -7.29 16.06 11.76
C ASP A 337 -7.61 16.85 10.48
N ILE A 338 -6.59 17.07 9.65
CA ILE A 338 -6.72 17.68 8.32
C ILE A 338 -5.99 16.77 7.33
N PRO A 339 -6.70 16.14 6.39
CA PRO A 339 -8.15 16.12 6.26
C PRO A 339 -8.84 15.32 7.38
N GLY A 340 -10.02 15.77 7.80
CA GLY A 340 -10.75 15.14 8.90
C GLY A 340 -12.19 15.66 9.06
N SER A 341 -12.73 15.55 10.28
CA SER A 341 -14.14 15.83 10.58
C SER A 341 -14.55 17.28 10.36
N LEU A 342 -13.62 18.25 10.44
CA LEU A 342 -13.88 19.66 10.14
C LEU A 342 -13.68 20.01 8.66
N GLY A 343 -13.16 19.10 7.85
CA GLY A 343 -12.93 19.30 6.42
C GLY A 343 -11.52 18.95 5.97
N ASN A 344 -11.24 19.23 4.69
CA ASN A 344 -10.02 18.80 4.01
C ASN A 344 -8.99 19.93 3.81
N SER A 345 -9.31 21.14 4.25
CA SER A 345 -8.53 22.33 3.97
C SER A 345 -8.40 23.19 5.23
N ALA A 346 -7.16 23.36 5.66
CA ALA A 346 -6.79 24.30 6.72
C ALA A 346 -7.31 25.71 6.45
N ILE A 347 -7.15 26.20 5.22
CA ILE A 347 -7.63 27.53 4.81
C ILE A 347 -9.14 27.63 5.00
N SER A 348 -9.90 26.60 4.59
CA SER A 348 -11.37 26.61 4.70
C SER A 348 -11.84 26.55 6.15
N ILE A 349 -11.11 25.84 7.01
CA ILE A 349 -11.36 25.82 8.46
C ILE A 349 -11.11 27.23 9.05
N LEU A 350 -10.00 27.87 8.67
CA LEU A 350 -9.63 29.21 9.14
C LEU A 350 -10.61 30.31 8.65
N GLU A 351 -11.15 30.17 7.44
CA GLU A 351 -12.22 31.05 6.95
C GLU A 351 -13.49 30.98 7.81
N CYS A 352 -13.79 29.80 8.36
CA CYS A 352 -14.93 29.58 9.25
C CYS A 352 -14.64 29.95 10.72
N LEU A 353 -13.36 29.96 11.13
CA LEU A 353 -12.90 30.15 12.51
C LEU A 353 -11.85 31.28 12.58
N PRO A 354 -12.24 32.55 12.36
CA PRO A 354 -11.30 33.67 12.20
C PRO A 354 -10.57 34.08 13.49
N ASN A 355 -10.99 33.57 14.65
CA ASN A 355 -10.40 33.92 15.96
C ASN A 355 -9.19 33.06 16.34
N LEU A 356 -8.86 32.02 15.55
CA LEU A 356 -7.73 31.14 15.82
C LEU A 356 -6.40 31.87 15.59
N SER A 357 -5.48 31.71 16.54
CA SER A 357 -4.07 32.14 16.45
C SER A 357 -3.16 30.98 16.05
N LEU A 358 -3.49 29.76 16.52
CA LEU A 358 -2.81 28.52 16.19
C LEU A 358 -3.81 27.49 15.69
N LEU A 359 -3.52 26.90 14.54
CA LEU A 359 -4.20 25.70 14.07
C LEU A 359 -3.16 24.62 13.99
N ASN A 360 -3.38 23.53 14.73
CA ASN A 360 -2.49 22.38 14.69
C ASN A 360 -1.07 22.81 15.10
N GLY A 361 -0.92 23.61 16.15
CA GLY A 361 0.38 24.14 16.60
C GLY A 361 1.12 25.10 15.64
N ILE A 362 0.57 25.37 14.44
CA ILE A 362 1.16 26.28 13.45
C ILE A 362 0.43 27.62 13.47
N ASN A 363 1.22 28.71 13.36
CA ASN A 363 0.68 30.06 13.30
C ASN A 363 -0.19 30.27 12.06
N VAL A 364 -1.41 30.79 12.28
CA VAL A 364 -2.40 31.03 11.21
C VAL A 364 -1.86 31.95 10.11
N ALA A 365 -1.04 32.95 10.43
CA ALA A 365 -0.44 33.83 9.42
C ALA A 365 0.50 33.05 8.48
N SER A 366 1.31 32.13 9.03
CA SER A 366 2.21 31.28 8.25
C SER A 366 1.45 30.33 7.32
N ILE A 367 0.28 29.85 7.76
CA ILE A 367 -0.57 28.96 6.96
C ILE A 367 -1.17 29.71 5.77
N ILE A 368 -1.69 30.91 6.02
CA ILE A 368 -2.26 31.77 4.98
C ILE A 368 -1.18 32.21 3.97
N GLU A 369 0.01 32.58 4.45
CA GLU A 369 1.13 33.00 3.59
C GLU A 369 1.67 31.85 2.74
N SER A 370 1.82 30.66 3.32
CA SER A 370 2.31 29.46 2.60
C SER A 370 1.29 28.89 1.62
N GLY A 371 0.02 29.28 1.70
CA GLY A 371 -1.06 28.73 0.87
C GLY A 371 -1.27 27.23 1.06
N LYS A 372 -0.76 26.65 2.15
CA LYS A 372 -0.86 25.21 2.42
C LYS A 372 -2.31 24.85 2.73
N HIS A 373 -2.89 23.99 1.92
CA HIS A 373 -4.23 23.44 2.16
C HIS A 373 -4.26 22.44 3.31
N ILE A 374 -3.13 21.84 3.67
CA ILE A 374 -3.03 20.86 4.76
C ILE A 374 -1.95 21.35 5.72
N ILE A 375 -2.29 21.45 7.00
CA ILE A 375 -1.34 21.79 8.06
C ILE A 375 -0.81 20.49 8.61
N ASP A 376 0.36 20.12 8.12
CA ASP A 376 1.13 19.01 8.65
C ASP A 376 1.71 19.44 10.00
N SER A 377 0.99 19.11 11.07
CA SER A 377 1.50 19.26 12.43
C SER A 377 1.52 17.91 13.10
N ALA A 378 2.72 17.52 13.50
CA ALA A 378 3.06 16.34 14.28
C ALA A 378 2.22 15.10 13.94
N LEU A 379 2.19 14.68 12.67
CA LEU A 379 1.76 13.31 12.40
C LEU A 379 2.65 12.37 13.22
N LYS A 380 2.02 11.54 14.06
CA LYS A 380 2.77 10.56 14.86
C LYS A 380 3.51 9.62 13.89
N PRO A 381 4.83 9.45 14.04
CA PRO A 381 5.57 8.54 13.19
C PRO A 381 5.04 7.11 13.35
N ARG A 382 5.07 6.34 12.27
CA ARG A 382 4.96 4.89 12.34
C ARG A 382 6.27 4.36 12.89
N LEU A 383 6.15 3.56 13.94
CA LEU A 383 7.27 2.81 14.51
C LEU A 383 7.20 1.38 13.97
N PRO A 384 8.35 0.70 13.79
CA PRO A 384 8.34 -0.71 13.43
C PRO A 384 7.56 -1.53 14.48
N GLU A 385 6.61 -2.33 14.05
CA GLU A 385 5.84 -3.23 14.90
C GLU A 385 6.24 -4.67 14.59
N TRP A 386 6.49 -5.48 15.61
CA TRP A 386 6.82 -6.90 15.47
C TRP A 386 6.18 -7.72 16.57
N SER A 387 6.06 -9.03 16.34
CA SER A 387 5.69 -9.98 17.40
C SER A 387 6.92 -10.66 17.98
N PRO A 388 6.90 -11.08 19.26
CA PRO A 388 8.02 -11.81 19.86
C PRO A 388 8.41 -13.10 19.11
N GLN A 389 7.48 -13.69 18.35
CA GLN A 389 7.69 -14.92 17.58
C GLN A 389 8.38 -14.69 16.23
N GLU A 390 8.43 -13.44 15.74
CA GLU A 390 9.09 -13.13 14.46
C GLU A 390 10.62 -13.18 14.61
N SER A 391 11.26 -13.88 13.68
CA SER A 391 12.71 -13.95 13.58
C SER A 391 13.32 -12.59 13.23
N LEU A 392 14.59 -12.38 13.58
CA LEU A 392 15.29 -11.12 13.31
C LEU A 392 15.20 -10.67 11.83
N PRO A 393 15.39 -11.56 10.82
CA PRO A 393 15.16 -11.20 9.42
C PRO A 393 13.74 -10.71 9.12
N GLU A 394 12.72 -11.31 9.73
CA GLU A 394 11.32 -10.90 9.53
C GLU A 394 11.05 -9.52 10.13
N ARG A 395 11.61 -9.24 11.32
CA ARG A 395 11.54 -7.92 11.95
C ARG A 395 12.17 -6.85 11.07
N VAL A 396 13.34 -7.13 10.49
CA VAL A 396 14.02 -6.23 9.54
C VAL A 396 13.17 -6.01 8.28
N ILE A 397 12.59 -7.06 7.69
CA ILE A 397 11.69 -6.93 6.52
C ILE A 397 10.46 -6.09 6.85
N GLY A 398 9.90 -6.19 8.06
CA GLY A 398 8.79 -5.35 8.50
C GLY A 398 9.19 -3.88 8.67
N ALA A 399 10.38 -3.62 9.21
CA ALA A 399 10.87 -2.27 9.50
C ALA A 399 11.42 -1.52 8.28
N MET A 400 12.02 -2.24 7.31
CA MET A 400 12.85 -1.64 6.26
C MET A 400 12.12 -0.54 5.48
N TRP A 401 10.81 -0.65 5.27
CA TRP A 401 10.02 0.31 4.47
C TRP A 401 10.04 1.74 5.00
N LEU A 402 10.38 1.94 6.28
CA LEU A 402 10.58 3.25 6.88
C LEU A 402 11.94 3.89 6.50
N TYR A 403 12.91 3.08 6.12
CA TYR A 403 14.31 3.46 5.93
C TYR A 403 14.78 3.38 4.47
N LEU A 404 14.11 2.56 3.66
CA LEU A 404 14.55 2.29 2.30
C LEU A 404 14.57 3.55 1.41
N MET A 405 15.45 3.53 0.44
CA MET A 405 15.44 4.37 -0.75
C MET A 405 15.59 3.49 -1.99
N THR A 406 15.37 4.04 -3.18
CA THR A 406 15.50 3.29 -4.43
C THR A 406 16.13 4.11 -5.54
N TYR A 407 16.82 3.42 -6.44
CA TYR A 407 17.17 3.91 -7.76
C TYR A 407 17.01 2.80 -8.82
N ARG A 408 17.01 3.19 -10.10
CA ARG A 408 17.08 2.27 -11.24
C ARG A 408 18.40 2.54 -11.97
N LEU A 409 19.11 1.47 -12.31
CA LEU A 409 20.20 1.54 -13.27
C LEU A 409 19.59 1.31 -14.65
N ALA A 410 20.18 1.91 -15.67
CA ALA A 410 19.77 1.72 -17.05
C ALA A 410 20.96 1.10 -17.80
N ASP A 411 20.79 -0.14 -18.23
CA ASP A 411 21.70 -0.89 -19.08
C ASP A 411 21.32 -0.64 -20.55
N GLU A 412 22.32 -0.35 -21.39
CA GLU A 412 22.15 -0.11 -22.82
C GLU A 412 21.50 -1.31 -23.56
N GLU A 413 21.63 -2.53 -23.00
CA GLU A 413 21.04 -3.76 -23.57
C GLU A 413 19.67 -4.15 -22.98
N LYS A 414 19.29 -3.62 -21.80
CA LYS A 414 18.05 -4.00 -21.08
C LYS A 414 17.27 -2.77 -20.61
N ILE A 415 16.19 -2.46 -21.32
CA ILE A 415 15.25 -1.39 -20.96
C ILE A 415 14.41 -1.75 -19.71
N ASP A 416 14.18 -3.05 -19.46
CA ASP A 416 13.39 -3.57 -18.33
C ASP A 416 14.25 -3.91 -17.10
N GLU A 417 14.89 -2.93 -16.48
CA GLU A 417 15.62 -3.18 -15.24
C GLU A 417 14.70 -3.22 -14.01
N THR A 418 14.95 -4.18 -13.12
CA THR A 418 14.38 -4.17 -11.77
C THR A 418 14.89 -2.95 -10.98
N PRO A 419 14.15 -2.42 -10.00
CA PRO A 419 14.65 -1.40 -9.08
C PRO A 419 15.72 -1.97 -8.12
N VAL A 420 16.70 -1.15 -7.73
CA VAL A 420 17.59 -1.42 -6.59
C VAL A 420 17.01 -0.67 -5.40
N TRP A 421 16.84 -1.39 -4.29
CA TRP A 421 16.50 -0.83 -2.98
C TRP A 421 17.75 -0.77 -2.13
N TYR A 422 17.87 0.25 -1.29
CA TYR A 422 19.00 0.37 -0.39
C TYR A 422 18.62 1.04 0.93
N VAL A 423 19.38 0.69 1.98
CA VAL A 423 19.40 1.32 3.29
C VAL A 423 20.70 2.12 3.39
N MET A 424 20.59 3.38 3.80
CA MET A 424 21.78 4.22 4.07
C MET A 424 22.50 3.72 5.32
N ASP A 425 23.73 4.18 5.54
CA ASP A 425 24.40 3.99 6.83
C ASP A 425 23.64 4.61 8.02
N GLU A 426 24.21 4.49 9.21
CA GLU A 426 23.62 4.97 10.46
C GLU A 426 23.33 6.48 10.43
N LEU A 427 24.18 7.28 9.78
CA LEU A 427 24.03 8.72 9.68
C LEU A 427 22.87 9.08 8.76
N GLY A 428 22.87 8.56 7.54
CA GLY A 428 21.82 8.85 6.58
C GLY A 428 20.45 8.33 7.04
N SER A 429 20.41 7.16 7.66
CA SER A 429 19.17 6.54 8.15
C SER A 429 18.57 7.26 9.37
N ALA A 430 19.36 8.05 10.11
CA ALA A 430 18.88 8.88 11.22
C ALA A 430 18.22 10.20 10.76
N MET A 431 18.27 10.55 9.46
CA MET A 431 17.63 11.76 8.95
C MET A 431 16.12 11.58 8.81
N ARG A 432 15.37 12.25 9.70
CA ARG A 432 13.90 12.21 9.73
C ARG A 432 13.26 13.20 8.76
N HIS A 433 11.96 13.05 8.59
CA HIS A 433 11.17 13.90 7.71
C HIS A 433 10.97 15.31 8.31
N SER A 434 11.11 16.34 7.48
CA SER A 434 10.47 17.63 7.68
C SER A 434 9.91 18.14 6.35
N ASP A 435 8.77 18.80 6.42
CA ASP A 435 8.14 19.54 5.32
C ASP A 435 8.89 20.85 5.01
N ASP A 436 9.65 21.35 5.99
CA ASP A 436 10.59 22.47 5.92
C ASP A 436 12.01 21.95 6.23
N ALA A 437 12.49 21.08 5.36
CA ALA A 437 13.75 20.36 5.58
C ALA A 437 14.98 21.25 5.40
N ASN A 438 15.92 21.16 6.34
CA ASN A 438 17.19 21.89 6.31
C ASN A 438 18.31 21.19 5.52
N PHE A 439 18.10 19.95 5.10
CA PHE A 439 19.01 19.23 4.20
C PHE A 439 18.30 18.71 2.95
N ARG A 440 19.08 18.60 1.88
CA ARG A 440 18.73 17.78 0.71
C ARG A 440 19.64 16.56 0.64
N ILE A 441 19.09 15.51 0.05
CA ILE A 441 19.80 14.27 -0.20
C ILE A 441 19.54 13.79 -1.63
N ALA A 442 20.48 13.05 -2.21
CA ALA A 442 20.28 12.38 -3.50
C ALA A 442 21.16 11.13 -3.62
N PRO A 443 20.68 10.05 -4.25
CA PRO A 443 21.56 8.97 -4.68
C PRO A 443 22.54 9.50 -5.74
N PHE A 444 23.79 9.07 -5.65
CA PHE A 444 24.84 9.47 -6.58
C PHE A 444 25.73 8.26 -6.93
N LEU A 445 25.87 8.01 -8.23
CA LEU A 445 26.64 6.89 -8.74
C LEU A 445 28.01 7.40 -9.22
N PHE A 446 29.07 7.09 -8.49
CA PHE A 446 30.43 7.52 -8.83
C PHE A 446 31.14 6.46 -9.68
N MET A 447 31.64 6.85 -10.85
CA MET A 447 32.31 5.99 -11.82
C MET A 447 33.82 6.35 -11.93
N PRO A 448 34.69 5.87 -11.03
CA PRO A 448 36.12 6.25 -11.00
C PRO A 448 36.87 5.98 -12.30
N ASP A 449 36.51 4.92 -13.04
CA ASP A 449 37.13 4.61 -14.34
C ASP A 449 36.29 5.13 -15.53
N GLY A 450 35.35 6.04 -15.28
CA GLY A 450 34.50 6.65 -16.31
C GLY A 450 33.42 5.70 -16.88
N LYS A 451 33.25 4.51 -16.30
CA LYS A 451 32.35 3.46 -16.80
C LYS A 451 31.47 2.89 -15.69
N LEU A 452 30.28 2.43 -16.09
CA LEU A 452 29.31 1.80 -15.20
C LEU A 452 29.87 0.56 -14.47
N ALA A 453 30.77 -0.20 -15.10
CA ALA A 453 31.42 -1.35 -14.47
C ALA A 453 32.29 -1.00 -13.24
N SER A 454 32.73 0.25 -13.13
CA SER A 454 33.49 0.75 -11.97
C SER A 454 32.61 1.46 -10.94
N ALA A 455 31.30 1.51 -11.18
CA ALA A 455 30.39 2.36 -10.42
C ALA A 455 30.27 1.95 -8.96
N ILE A 456 30.31 2.95 -8.09
CA ILE A 456 30.08 2.84 -6.64
C ILE A 456 28.90 3.75 -6.29
N SER A 457 27.92 3.21 -5.58
CA SER A 457 26.72 3.95 -5.17
C SER A 457 26.95 4.64 -3.83
N TYR A 458 26.61 5.92 -3.77
CA TYR A 458 26.59 6.71 -2.55
C TYR A 458 25.25 7.43 -2.42
N THR A 459 24.96 7.95 -1.24
CA THR A 459 24.04 9.07 -1.05
C THR A 459 24.86 10.30 -0.73
N ILE A 460 24.54 11.41 -1.39
CA ILE A 460 25.11 12.72 -1.07
C ILE A 460 24.10 13.54 -0.29
N LEU A 461 24.56 14.29 0.72
CA LEU A 461 23.71 15.19 1.51
C LEU A 461 24.36 16.57 1.64
N TRP A 462 23.55 17.63 1.64
CA TRP A 462 24.03 19.01 1.80
C TRP A 462 22.97 19.91 2.47
N PRO A 463 23.39 20.91 3.26
CA PRO A 463 22.47 21.86 3.89
C PRO A 463 21.85 22.79 2.85
N VAL A 464 20.55 23.02 2.97
CA VAL A 464 19.80 24.01 2.17
C VAL A 464 19.34 25.23 2.98
N HIS A 465 19.46 25.14 4.30
CA HIS A 465 19.31 26.23 5.25
C HIS A 465 20.54 26.31 6.14
N ASP A 466 20.70 27.42 6.86
CA ASP A 466 21.69 27.50 7.93
C ASP A 466 21.23 26.61 9.08
N VAL A 467 22.12 25.78 9.61
CA VAL A 467 21.83 24.82 10.70
C VAL A 467 22.75 25.09 11.87
N HIS A 468 22.19 25.21 13.08
CA HIS A 468 22.94 25.53 14.30
C HIS A 468 23.24 24.28 15.12
N THR A 469 24.30 24.32 15.92
CA THR A 469 24.65 23.23 16.84
C THR A 469 23.45 22.83 17.71
N GLY A 470 23.15 21.53 17.78
CA GLY A 470 22.02 20.99 18.52
C GLY A 470 20.70 20.95 17.73
N GLU A 471 20.62 21.55 16.54
CA GLU A 471 19.45 21.44 15.68
C GLU A 471 19.40 20.10 14.96
N GLU A 472 18.18 19.60 14.77
CA GLU A 472 17.94 18.35 14.03
C GLU A 472 18.15 18.56 12.53
N CYS A 473 18.87 17.63 11.91
CA CYS A 473 19.10 17.56 10.48
C CYS A 473 18.00 16.71 9.83
N THR A 474 17.14 17.35 9.03
CA THR A 474 15.92 16.76 8.47
C THR A 474 15.93 16.82 6.94
N ARG A 475 15.19 15.90 6.31
CA ARG A 475 15.00 15.81 4.86
C ARG A 475 13.52 15.76 4.51
N ASP A 476 13.15 16.17 3.30
CA ASP A 476 11.81 15.91 2.78
C ASP A 476 11.78 14.50 2.14
N PHE A 477 11.06 13.54 2.74
CA PHE A 477 10.93 12.17 2.20
C PHE A 477 10.23 12.15 0.84
N LEU A 478 9.43 13.17 0.54
CA LEU A 478 8.63 13.31 -0.66
C LEU A 478 9.03 14.56 -1.45
N PHE A 479 10.33 14.90 -1.44
CA PHE A 479 10.85 16.07 -2.16
C PHE A 479 10.37 16.11 -3.62
N GLY A 480 9.75 17.22 -4.02
CA GLY A 480 9.21 17.41 -5.38
C GLY A 480 7.88 16.69 -5.68
N VAL A 481 7.25 16.10 -4.65
CA VAL A 481 5.93 15.46 -4.75
C VAL A 481 4.90 16.36 -4.05
N GLY A 482 4.00 16.95 -4.85
CA GLY A 482 2.86 17.73 -4.37
C GLY A 482 1.57 16.91 -4.28
N GLU A 483 0.47 17.58 -3.94
CA GLU A 483 -0.86 16.93 -3.84
C GLU A 483 -1.42 16.46 -5.18
N ASP A 484 -0.97 17.03 -6.31
CA ASP A 484 -1.24 16.52 -7.65
C ASP A 484 -0.76 15.07 -7.84
N LYS A 485 0.22 14.66 -7.02
CA LYS A 485 0.77 13.29 -6.95
C LYS A 485 0.40 12.60 -5.63
N GLN A 486 -0.63 13.08 -4.94
CA GLN A 486 -1.19 12.51 -3.71
C GLN A 486 -0.19 12.48 -2.53
N ARG A 487 0.57 13.57 -2.31
CA ARG A 487 1.58 13.69 -1.22
C ARG A 487 1.04 13.26 0.14
N SER A 488 -0.10 13.78 0.58
CA SER A 488 -0.70 13.44 1.88
C SER A 488 -1.01 11.94 2.02
N ALA A 489 -1.49 11.30 0.96
CA ALA A 489 -1.71 9.86 0.96
C ALA A 489 -0.40 9.05 1.01
N ARG A 490 0.66 9.54 0.36
CA ARG A 490 1.99 8.91 0.39
C ARG A 490 2.67 9.01 1.76
N LEU A 491 2.45 10.09 2.52
CA LEU A 491 2.97 10.24 3.88
C LEU A 491 2.50 9.12 4.82
N THR A 492 1.36 8.50 4.53
CA THR A 492 0.86 7.30 5.24
C THR A 492 1.88 6.18 5.35
N ALA A 493 2.88 6.10 4.44
CA ALA A 493 3.94 5.09 4.54
C ALA A 493 4.84 5.26 5.78
N TRP A 494 5.00 6.47 6.29
CA TRP A 494 5.87 6.76 7.44
C TRP A 494 5.11 7.29 8.65
N PHE A 495 3.88 7.74 8.45
CA PHE A 495 3.12 8.47 9.45
C PHE A 495 1.74 7.86 9.67
N ARG A 496 1.23 8.02 10.89
CA ARG A 496 -0.16 7.71 11.24
C ARG A 496 -1.04 8.85 10.74
N THR A 497 -1.59 8.68 9.54
CA THR A 497 -2.51 9.62 8.90
C THR A 497 -3.97 9.33 9.28
N PRO A 498 -4.89 10.30 9.18
CA PRO A 498 -6.29 10.13 9.57
C PRO A 498 -7.04 9.05 8.76
N GLU A 499 -7.22 7.85 9.33
CA GLU A 499 -7.83 6.70 8.62
C GLU A 499 -9.26 7.00 8.13
N ASN A 500 -10.04 7.74 8.92
CA ASN A 500 -11.44 8.05 8.60
C ASN A 500 -11.59 8.84 7.30
N TYR A 501 -10.65 9.74 6.99
CA TYR A 501 -10.64 10.44 5.71
C TYR A 501 -10.55 9.45 4.54
N PHE A 502 -9.57 8.54 4.59
CA PHE A 502 -9.38 7.55 3.53
C PHE A 502 -10.57 6.61 3.40
N ILE A 503 -11.17 6.19 4.52
CA ILE A 503 -12.39 5.37 4.54
C ILE A 503 -13.55 6.10 3.83
N GLN A 504 -13.70 7.41 4.02
CA GLN A 504 -14.71 8.19 3.31
C GLN A 504 -14.41 8.30 1.81
N GLU A 505 -13.15 8.54 1.42
CA GLU A 505 -12.74 8.55 0.01
C GLU A 505 -13.01 7.20 -0.67
N PHE A 506 -12.76 6.10 0.03
CA PHE A 506 -13.13 4.75 -0.43
C PHE A 506 -14.64 4.58 -0.62
N ARG A 507 -15.46 5.04 0.32
CA ARG A 507 -16.93 4.99 0.19
C ARG A 507 -17.41 5.78 -1.04
N LYS A 508 -16.92 7.00 -1.22
CA LYS A 508 -17.22 7.84 -2.41
C LYS A 508 -16.83 7.13 -3.70
N TYR A 509 -15.63 6.56 -3.75
CA TYR A 509 -15.16 5.81 -4.91
C TYR A 509 -16.05 4.61 -5.24
N LYS A 510 -16.47 3.86 -4.21
CA LYS A 510 -17.38 2.71 -4.38
C LYS A 510 -18.75 3.13 -4.92
N GLU A 511 -19.31 4.24 -4.42
CA GLU A 511 -20.57 4.80 -4.93
C GLU A 511 -20.45 5.23 -6.40
N GLN A 512 -19.34 5.87 -6.78
CA GLN A 512 -19.07 6.25 -8.17
C GLN A 512 -19.03 5.03 -9.11
N LEU A 513 -18.35 3.94 -8.70
CA LEU A 513 -18.31 2.69 -9.45
C LEU A 513 -19.70 2.08 -9.63
N GLN A 514 -20.56 2.12 -8.60
CA GLN A 514 -21.91 1.57 -8.70
C GLN A 514 -22.83 2.38 -9.63
N SER A 515 -22.61 3.69 -9.73
CA SER A 515 -23.43 4.59 -10.53
C SER A 515 -23.17 4.54 -12.06
N SER A 516 -22.04 3.98 -12.49
CA SER A 516 -21.48 4.15 -13.84
C SER A 516 -21.73 3.01 -14.82
N SER A 517 -22.58 2.02 -14.52
CA SER A 517 -22.81 0.86 -15.40
C SER A 517 -23.56 1.22 -16.69
N ILE A 518 -22.89 1.12 -17.84
CA ILE A 518 -23.41 1.55 -19.16
C ILE A 518 -23.94 0.38 -20.02
N CYS A 519 -23.64 -0.89 -19.69
CA CYS A 519 -23.77 -1.98 -20.68
C CYS A 519 -25.10 -2.80 -20.59
N PRO A 520 -26.07 -2.60 -21.51
CA PRO A 520 -27.07 -3.61 -21.85
C PRO A 520 -26.64 -4.44 -23.07
N SER A 521 -26.60 -5.77 -22.92
CA SER A 521 -26.20 -6.69 -23.99
C SER A 521 -27.10 -6.57 -25.23
N ARG A 522 -26.53 -6.38 -26.41
CA ARG A 522 -27.26 -6.50 -27.68
C ARG A 522 -26.57 -7.54 -28.56
N LYS A 523 -27.21 -8.70 -28.74
CA LYS A 523 -26.77 -9.68 -29.75
C LYS A 523 -27.02 -9.08 -31.13
N VAL A 524 -25.96 -8.70 -31.82
CA VAL A 524 -26.01 -8.24 -33.22
C VAL A 524 -25.54 -9.38 -34.12
N THR A 525 -26.10 -9.48 -35.32
CA THR A 525 -25.70 -10.45 -36.35
C THR A 525 -24.30 -10.14 -36.86
N SER A 526 -23.50 -11.19 -37.14
CA SER A 526 -22.17 -11.06 -37.75
C SER A 526 -22.25 -10.30 -39.08
N VAL A 527 -21.33 -9.36 -39.25
CA VAL A 527 -21.20 -8.43 -40.37
C VAL A 527 -19.88 -8.65 -41.10
N THR A 528 -18.87 -9.23 -40.45
CA THR A 528 -17.60 -9.59 -41.09
C THR A 528 -17.75 -10.78 -42.04
N LYS A 529 -16.93 -10.82 -43.09
CA LYS A 529 -16.88 -11.89 -44.09
C LYS A 529 -15.45 -12.28 -44.42
N SER A 530 -15.31 -13.42 -45.08
CA SER A 530 -14.07 -13.84 -45.74
C SER A 530 -13.54 -12.71 -46.62
N ILE A 531 -12.24 -12.44 -46.51
CA ILE A 531 -11.55 -11.43 -47.34
C ILE A 531 -10.86 -12.08 -48.54
N ARG A 532 -11.13 -13.37 -48.77
CA ARG A 532 -10.54 -14.10 -49.89
C ARG A 532 -10.92 -13.40 -51.21
N PRO A 533 -9.94 -13.02 -52.03
CA PRO A 533 -10.18 -12.39 -53.32
C PRO A 533 -11.05 -13.26 -54.24
N SER A 534 -11.94 -12.63 -55.00
CA SER A 534 -12.87 -13.31 -55.90
C SER A 534 -12.21 -13.93 -57.13
N ASP A 535 -11.02 -13.44 -57.50
CA ASP A 535 -10.14 -14.02 -58.52
C ASP A 535 -9.30 -15.22 -57.99
N GLY A 536 -9.40 -15.51 -56.68
CA GLY A 536 -8.80 -16.67 -56.04
C GLY A 536 -7.31 -16.55 -55.74
N HIS A 537 -6.70 -15.37 -55.88
CA HIS A 537 -5.29 -15.20 -55.52
C HIS A 537 -5.06 -15.36 -54.00
N ALA A 538 -3.86 -15.79 -53.64
CA ALA A 538 -3.45 -15.95 -52.25
C ALA A 538 -3.13 -14.58 -51.62
N LEU A 539 -3.59 -14.38 -50.39
CA LEU A 539 -3.35 -13.16 -49.61
C LEU A 539 -1.89 -13.11 -49.18
N ARG A 540 -1.24 -11.98 -49.40
CA ARG A 540 0.15 -11.75 -49.03
C ARG A 540 0.25 -11.36 -47.56
N VAL A 541 1.11 -12.04 -46.81
CA VAL A 541 1.29 -11.83 -45.37
C VAL A 541 2.73 -11.40 -45.10
N PHE A 542 2.88 -10.25 -44.45
CA PHE A 542 4.16 -9.83 -43.89
C PHE A 542 4.16 -10.10 -42.38
N THR A 543 5.23 -10.69 -41.85
CA THR A 543 5.34 -11.00 -40.42
C THR A 543 6.78 -10.93 -39.92
N ASP A 544 6.94 -10.53 -38.66
CA ASP A 544 8.18 -10.61 -37.88
C ASP A 544 8.14 -11.76 -36.85
N ILE A 545 7.06 -12.56 -36.85
CA ILE A 545 6.81 -13.61 -35.85
C ILE A 545 7.27 -14.95 -36.42
N PRO A 546 8.34 -15.58 -35.87
CA PRO A 546 8.90 -16.82 -36.41
C PRO A 546 7.89 -17.96 -36.51
N GLN A 547 6.97 -18.08 -35.55
CA GLN A 547 5.96 -19.12 -35.56
C GLN A 547 4.92 -18.95 -36.68
N VAL A 548 4.66 -17.71 -37.13
CA VAL A 548 3.79 -17.47 -38.30
C VAL A 548 4.53 -17.86 -39.57
N GLU A 549 5.81 -17.48 -39.69
CA GLU A 549 6.66 -17.85 -40.82
C GLU A 549 6.80 -19.38 -40.97
N GLU A 550 6.94 -20.10 -39.85
CA GLU A 550 7.11 -21.55 -39.85
C GLU A 550 5.80 -22.33 -40.05
N PHE A 551 4.69 -21.88 -39.44
CA PHE A 551 3.45 -22.68 -39.33
C PHE A 551 2.26 -22.16 -40.15
N LEU A 552 2.34 -21.01 -40.82
CA LEU A 552 1.31 -20.58 -41.78
C LEU A 552 1.54 -21.25 -43.14
N THR A 553 1.05 -22.48 -43.29
CA THR A 553 1.33 -23.34 -44.45
C THR A 553 0.15 -23.47 -45.41
N ARG A 554 -0.89 -22.66 -45.22
CA ARG A 554 -2.11 -22.71 -46.04
C ARG A 554 -1.91 -22.10 -47.43
N PRO A 555 -2.48 -22.70 -48.50
CA PRO A 555 -2.34 -22.18 -49.86
C PRO A 555 -3.06 -20.85 -50.11
N GLU A 556 -3.99 -20.46 -49.25
CA GLU A 556 -4.66 -19.15 -49.33
C GLU A 556 -3.77 -17.99 -48.88
N PHE A 557 -2.60 -18.26 -48.29
CA PHE A 557 -1.67 -17.26 -47.80
C PHE A 557 -0.27 -17.48 -48.39
N VAL A 558 0.42 -16.39 -48.72
CA VAL A 558 1.82 -16.41 -49.18
C VAL A 558 2.60 -15.38 -48.40
N LEU A 559 3.74 -15.78 -47.82
CA LEU A 559 4.61 -14.86 -47.10
C LEU A 559 5.32 -13.91 -48.07
N THR A 560 5.42 -12.64 -47.71
CA THR A 560 6.17 -11.61 -48.44
C THR A 560 7.21 -10.96 -47.54
N SER A 561 8.35 -10.57 -48.10
CA SER A 561 9.39 -9.80 -47.42
C SER A 561 9.20 -8.28 -47.54
N ASP A 562 8.34 -7.81 -48.44
CA ASP A 562 8.02 -6.38 -48.60
C ASP A 562 6.67 -6.06 -47.92
N PRO A 563 6.66 -5.27 -46.83
CA PRO A 563 5.43 -4.85 -46.16
C PRO A 563 4.45 -4.11 -47.07
N LYS A 564 4.91 -3.42 -48.12
CA LYS A 564 4.04 -2.64 -49.02
C LYS A 564 3.18 -3.51 -49.91
N GLU A 565 3.65 -4.72 -50.20
CA GLU A 565 2.97 -5.68 -51.06
C GLU A 565 2.00 -6.59 -50.28
N ALA A 566 1.99 -6.52 -48.95
CA ALA A 566 1.19 -7.39 -48.11
C ALA A 566 -0.28 -6.96 -48.08
N ASP A 567 -1.20 -7.92 -48.07
CA ASP A 567 -2.61 -7.68 -47.74
C ASP A 567 -2.82 -7.67 -46.22
N ILE A 568 -1.97 -8.40 -45.48
CA ILE A 568 -2.02 -8.57 -44.03
C ILE A 568 -0.63 -8.29 -43.44
N ILE A 569 -0.57 -7.34 -42.51
CA ILE A 569 0.57 -7.05 -41.65
C ILE A 569 0.34 -7.73 -40.30
N TRP A 570 1.07 -8.81 -40.03
CA TRP A 570 0.95 -9.60 -38.80
C TRP A 570 2.26 -9.54 -38.02
N VAL A 571 2.38 -8.57 -37.10
CA VAL A 571 3.67 -8.27 -36.46
C VAL A 571 3.57 -8.19 -34.94
N SER A 572 4.69 -8.40 -34.26
CA SER A 572 4.81 -8.23 -32.81
C SER A 572 4.99 -6.77 -32.39
N MET A 573 5.63 -5.96 -33.25
CA MET A 573 5.85 -4.55 -33.01
C MET A 573 4.58 -3.70 -33.21
N GLN A 574 4.48 -2.59 -32.48
CA GLN A 574 3.34 -1.68 -32.60
C GLN A 574 3.31 -1.00 -33.99
N VAL A 575 2.14 -1.00 -34.64
CA VAL A 575 1.94 -0.37 -35.96
C VAL A 575 1.28 0.99 -35.79
N ASP A 576 2.09 1.98 -35.42
CA ASP A 576 1.67 3.38 -35.29
C ASP A 576 1.82 4.17 -36.61
N SER A 577 1.46 5.45 -36.58
CA SER A 577 1.55 6.33 -37.75
C SER A 577 2.98 6.52 -38.24
N GLU A 578 3.98 6.48 -37.36
CA GLU A 578 5.39 6.66 -37.71
C GLU A 578 5.90 5.43 -38.46
N LEU A 579 5.63 4.23 -37.95
CA LEU A 579 5.99 2.98 -38.60
C LEU A 579 5.25 2.80 -39.93
N LYS A 580 3.96 3.13 -39.98
CA LYS A 580 3.19 3.13 -41.23
C LYS A 580 3.85 4.02 -42.29
N ASN A 581 4.25 5.23 -41.92
CA ASN A 581 4.93 6.16 -42.84
C ASN A 581 6.32 5.64 -43.27
N ALA A 582 7.10 5.11 -42.33
CA ALA A 582 8.45 4.60 -42.60
C ALA A 582 8.44 3.39 -43.55
N LEU A 583 7.49 2.47 -43.36
CA LEU A 583 7.35 1.27 -44.17
C LEU A 583 6.47 1.49 -45.42
N GLY A 584 5.77 2.62 -45.52
CA GLY A 584 4.84 2.93 -46.61
C GLY A 584 3.58 2.07 -46.59
N LEU A 585 3.08 1.73 -45.38
CA LEU A 585 1.84 0.99 -45.19
C LEU A 585 0.64 1.88 -45.49
N THR A 586 -0.46 1.26 -45.94
CA THR A 586 -1.72 1.94 -46.25
C THR A 586 -2.82 1.52 -45.27
N ASP A 587 -3.85 2.37 -45.12
CA ASP A 587 -5.01 2.06 -44.29
C ASP A 587 -5.95 1.00 -44.89
N GLN A 588 -5.61 0.44 -46.06
CA GLN A 588 -6.35 -0.66 -46.69
C GLN A 588 -5.73 -2.05 -46.44
N GLN A 589 -4.60 -2.11 -45.73
CA GLN A 589 -3.98 -3.36 -45.33
C GLN A 589 -4.53 -3.81 -43.98
N TYR A 590 -4.77 -5.11 -43.83
CA TYR A 590 -5.19 -5.66 -42.54
C TYR A 590 -4.04 -5.66 -41.55
N THR A 591 -4.31 -5.34 -40.28
CA THR A 591 -3.32 -5.43 -39.20
C THR A 591 -3.81 -6.35 -38.08
N ASN A 592 -2.87 -6.97 -37.38
CA ASN A 592 -3.16 -7.78 -36.20
C ASN A 592 -3.38 -6.96 -34.92
N GLN A 593 -3.68 -5.66 -35.04
CA GLN A 593 -3.77 -4.68 -33.95
C GLN A 593 -5.03 -3.84 -34.12
N PHE A 594 -5.71 -3.52 -33.02
CA PHE A 594 -6.80 -2.54 -33.00
C PHE A 594 -6.29 -1.18 -32.51
N PRO A 595 -6.78 -0.05 -33.06
CA PRO A 595 -6.52 1.26 -32.45
C PRO A 595 -7.07 1.28 -31.03
N PHE A 596 -6.46 2.04 -30.12
CA PHE A 596 -6.88 2.14 -28.72
C PHE A 596 -6.89 0.81 -27.91
N GLU A 597 -6.28 -0.27 -28.39
CA GLU A 597 -6.29 -1.57 -27.69
C GLU A 597 -5.61 -1.57 -26.32
N ALA A 598 -4.85 -0.52 -26.00
CA ALA A 598 -4.35 -0.23 -24.66
C ALA A 598 -5.45 -0.31 -23.58
N CYS A 599 -6.71 -0.04 -23.94
CA CYS A 599 -7.86 -0.19 -23.04
C CYS A 599 -8.10 -1.62 -22.54
N LEU A 600 -7.60 -2.63 -23.26
CA LEU A 600 -7.66 -4.03 -22.86
C LEU A 600 -6.31 -4.52 -22.30
N VAL A 601 -5.19 -4.10 -22.90
CA VAL A 601 -3.90 -4.75 -22.65
C VAL A 601 -3.04 -4.07 -21.59
N MET A 602 -3.33 -2.81 -21.27
CA MET A 602 -2.67 -2.10 -20.17
C MET A 602 -3.46 -2.31 -18.89
N LYS A 603 -2.81 -2.79 -17.82
CA LYS A 603 -3.51 -3.28 -16.62
C LYS A 603 -4.42 -2.23 -15.96
N HIS A 604 -3.97 -0.97 -15.92
CA HIS A 604 -4.76 0.13 -15.34
C HIS A 604 -5.94 0.53 -16.22
N HIS A 605 -5.76 0.59 -17.55
CA HIS A 605 -6.86 0.87 -18.46
C HIS A 605 -7.86 -0.29 -18.54
N LEU A 606 -7.40 -1.55 -18.49
CA LEU A 606 -8.30 -2.71 -18.41
C LEU A 606 -9.25 -2.60 -17.22
N ALA A 607 -8.70 -2.31 -16.03
CA ALA A 607 -9.51 -2.09 -14.83
C ALA A 607 -10.46 -0.89 -15.00
N GLU A 608 -9.97 0.23 -15.52
CA GLU A 608 -10.76 1.44 -15.78
C GLU A 608 -11.91 1.19 -16.76
N THR A 609 -11.64 0.52 -17.88
CA THR A 609 -12.62 0.16 -18.93
C THR A 609 -13.68 -0.80 -18.37
N ILE A 610 -13.29 -1.81 -17.59
CA ILE A 610 -14.24 -2.70 -16.92
C ILE A 610 -15.07 -1.93 -15.89
N HIS A 611 -14.45 -1.07 -15.09
CA HIS A 611 -15.14 -0.27 -14.08
C HIS A 611 -16.18 0.68 -14.70
N LYS A 612 -15.82 1.36 -15.79
CA LYS A 612 -16.75 2.22 -16.54
C LYS A 612 -17.89 1.44 -17.20
N ALA A 613 -17.68 0.18 -17.57
CA ALA A 613 -18.71 -0.64 -18.22
C ALA A 613 -19.65 -1.31 -17.21
N TRP A 614 -19.10 -1.88 -16.13
CA TRP A 614 -19.76 -2.83 -15.23
C TRP A 614 -19.69 -2.44 -13.74
N GLY A 615 -19.06 -1.31 -13.40
CA GLY A 615 -18.87 -0.86 -12.02
C GLY A 615 -17.80 -1.65 -11.27
N SER A 616 -18.17 -2.60 -10.42
CA SER A 616 -17.21 -3.43 -9.67
C SER A 616 -17.66 -4.89 -9.70
N PRO A 617 -17.51 -5.57 -10.86
CA PRO A 617 -17.97 -6.94 -11.01
C PRO A 617 -17.11 -7.92 -10.20
N GLU A 618 -17.71 -8.96 -9.63
CA GLU A 618 -17.01 -9.93 -8.77
C GLU A 618 -15.86 -10.69 -9.48
N TRP A 619 -15.91 -10.77 -10.81
CA TRP A 619 -14.88 -11.44 -11.61
C TRP A 619 -13.64 -10.57 -11.85
N LEU A 620 -13.65 -9.29 -11.49
CA LEU A 620 -12.47 -8.43 -11.39
C LEU A 620 -12.15 -8.20 -9.91
N GLN A 621 -10.93 -8.56 -9.48
CA GLN A 621 -10.50 -8.24 -8.12
C GLN A 621 -10.45 -6.72 -7.92
N PRO A 622 -10.79 -6.18 -6.73
CA PRO A 622 -10.64 -4.75 -6.43
C PRO A 622 -9.27 -4.24 -6.91
N THR A 623 -9.28 -3.24 -7.78
CA THR A 623 -8.09 -2.76 -8.48
C THR A 623 -8.03 -1.24 -8.44
N TYR A 624 -6.89 -0.70 -8.01
CA TYR A 624 -6.64 0.72 -7.85
C TYR A 624 -5.43 1.10 -8.70
N ASN A 625 -5.54 2.17 -9.49
CA ASN A 625 -4.38 2.79 -10.12
C ASN A 625 -3.68 3.66 -9.08
N LEU A 626 -2.46 3.32 -8.69
CA LEU A 626 -1.81 3.98 -7.57
C LEU A 626 -1.53 5.48 -7.84
N GLU A 627 -1.37 5.88 -9.10
CA GLU A 627 -1.17 7.29 -9.46
C GLU A 627 -2.42 8.16 -9.27
N THR A 628 -3.62 7.57 -9.19
CA THR A 628 -4.88 8.34 -9.10
C THR A 628 -5.83 7.90 -7.98
N HIS A 629 -5.66 6.70 -7.43
CA HIS A 629 -6.59 6.07 -6.49
C HIS A 629 -5.89 5.60 -5.19
N LEU A 630 -4.82 6.28 -4.76
CA LEU A 630 -4.11 5.92 -3.52
C LEU A 630 -5.01 6.11 -2.29
N SER A 631 -5.74 7.24 -2.22
CA SER A 631 -6.62 7.52 -1.07
C SER A 631 -7.76 6.48 -0.92
N PRO A 632 -8.52 6.12 -1.98
CA PRO A 632 -9.49 5.03 -1.92
C PRO A 632 -8.88 3.66 -1.57
N LEU A 633 -7.65 3.38 -2.00
CA LEU A 633 -6.96 2.13 -1.64
C LEU A 633 -6.64 2.09 -0.14
N ILE A 634 -6.08 3.15 0.41
CA ILE A 634 -5.80 3.25 1.86
C ILE A 634 -7.10 3.06 2.64
N GLY A 635 -8.21 3.64 2.16
CA GLY A 635 -9.52 3.47 2.78
C GLY A 635 -10.02 2.02 2.78
N ASP A 636 -9.91 1.30 1.66
CA ASP A 636 -10.26 -0.13 1.60
C ASP A 636 -9.35 -0.96 2.51
N TYR A 637 -8.05 -0.65 2.52
CA TYR A 637 -7.09 -1.28 3.43
C TYR A 637 -7.49 -1.12 4.90
N CYS A 638 -7.84 0.10 5.33
CA CYS A 638 -8.26 0.37 6.71
C CYS A 638 -9.58 -0.33 7.05
N VAL A 639 -10.57 -0.33 6.14
CA VAL A 639 -11.83 -1.05 6.33
C VAL A 639 -11.58 -2.55 6.50
N ARG A 640 -10.76 -3.16 5.63
CA ARG A 640 -10.41 -4.59 5.71
C ARG A 640 -9.71 -4.93 7.01
N LYS A 641 -8.71 -4.12 7.40
CA LYS A 641 -7.98 -4.29 8.66
C LYS A 641 -8.92 -4.23 9.87
N ARG A 642 -9.79 -3.21 9.93
CA ARG A 642 -10.79 -3.03 11.00
C ARG A 642 -11.75 -4.23 11.08
N ASP A 643 -12.20 -4.72 9.92
CA ASP A 643 -13.21 -5.78 9.83
C ASP A 643 -12.60 -7.20 9.88
N GLY A 644 -11.28 -7.32 10.12
CA GLY A 644 -10.58 -8.61 10.21
C GLY A 644 -10.57 -9.40 8.89
N MET A 645 -10.62 -8.72 7.75
CA MET A 645 -10.62 -9.34 6.43
C MET A 645 -9.21 -9.54 5.87
N ASP A 646 -9.08 -10.52 4.98
CA ASP A 646 -7.96 -10.72 4.07
C ASP A 646 -7.48 -9.39 3.45
N ASN A 647 -6.18 -9.11 3.59
CA ASN A 647 -5.58 -7.82 3.26
C ASN A 647 -4.23 -7.91 2.55
N LEU A 648 -3.97 -9.01 1.82
CA LEU A 648 -2.85 -9.10 0.89
C LEU A 648 -3.20 -8.48 -0.46
N TRP A 649 -2.23 -7.78 -1.03
CA TRP A 649 -2.31 -7.02 -2.27
C TRP A 649 -1.18 -7.40 -3.21
N ILE A 650 -1.40 -7.25 -4.51
CA ILE A 650 -0.38 -7.43 -5.54
C ILE A 650 -0.22 -6.16 -6.35
N MET A 651 1.01 -5.64 -6.35
CA MET A 651 1.41 -4.44 -7.07
C MET A 651 1.96 -4.87 -8.42
N LYS A 652 1.39 -4.37 -9.51
CA LYS A 652 1.77 -4.72 -10.88
C LYS A 652 2.07 -3.45 -11.69
N PRO A 653 3.21 -3.36 -12.40
CA PRO A 653 3.46 -2.22 -13.29
C PRO A 653 2.44 -2.15 -14.42
N TRP A 654 2.15 -0.96 -14.93
CA TRP A 654 1.11 -0.74 -15.94
C TRP A 654 1.29 -1.58 -17.22
N ASN A 655 2.52 -1.61 -17.75
CA ASN A 655 2.86 -2.17 -19.07
C ASN A 655 3.99 -3.20 -19.06
N MET A 656 4.61 -3.48 -17.90
CA MET A 656 5.64 -4.52 -17.84
C MET A 656 5.01 -5.92 -17.91
N ALA A 657 5.70 -6.81 -18.61
CA ALA A 657 5.36 -8.22 -18.73
C ALA A 657 6.29 -9.09 -17.86
N ARG A 658 6.07 -10.41 -17.89
CA ARG A 658 6.98 -11.41 -17.27
C ARG A 658 7.11 -11.28 -15.76
N THR A 659 6.13 -10.66 -15.10
CA THR A 659 6.13 -10.46 -13.64
C THR A 659 7.27 -9.56 -13.14
N ILE A 660 7.94 -8.83 -14.03
CA ILE A 660 8.99 -7.89 -13.65
C ILE A 660 8.37 -6.84 -12.73
N ASP A 661 9.05 -6.55 -11.62
CA ASP A 661 8.65 -5.53 -10.64
C ASP A 661 7.21 -5.73 -10.08
N THR A 662 6.79 -7.00 -9.98
CA THR A 662 5.51 -7.40 -9.37
C THR A 662 5.73 -7.97 -7.98
N THR A 663 5.03 -7.43 -6.98
CA THR A 663 5.24 -7.79 -5.57
C THR A 663 3.92 -8.07 -4.87
N VAL A 664 3.89 -9.08 -4.01
CA VAL A 664 2.78 -9.33 -3.08
C VAL A 664 3.13 -8.75 -1.71
N ALA A 665 2.26 -7.94 -1.12
CA ALA A 665 2.49 -7.36 0.21
C ALA A 665 1.17 -7.19 0.98
N GLY A 666 1.24 -7.29 2.31
CA GLY A 666 0.16 -6.95 3.24
C GLY A 666 0.45 -5.72 4.10
N ASP A 667 1.68 -5.22 4.05
CA ASP A 667 2.09 -4.01 4.78
C ASP A 667 1.75 -2.75 3.96
N LEU A 668 1.10 -1.78 4.61
CA LEU A 668 0.65 -0.56 3.94
C LEU A 668 1.82 0.31 3.51
N SER A 669 2.89 0.39 4.31
CA SER A 669 4.09 1.15 3.97
C SER A 669 4.76 0.55 2.73
N ALA A 670 4.89 -0.77 2.66
CA ALA A 670 5.36 -1.48 1.47
C ALA A 670 4.55 -1.16 0.22
N ILE A 671 3.21 -1.25 0.31
CA ILE A 671 2.30 -1.01 -0.82
C ILE A 671 2.49 0.40 -1.39
N ILE A 672 2.57 1.41 -0.51
CA ILE A 672 2.75 2.81 -0.91
C ILE A 672 4.16 3.04 -1.50
N ARG A 673 5.20 2.56 -0.80
CA ARG A 673 6.60 2.78 -1.18
C ARG A 673 6.94 2.13 -2.52
N LEU A 674 6.31 0.99 -2.86
CA LEU A 674 6.49 0.33 -4.16
C LEU A 674 6.14 1.21 -5.37
N MET A 675 5.34 2.28 -5.19
CA MET A 675 5.06 3.27 -6.24
C MET A 675 6.32 4.05 -6.68
N GLU A 676 7.34 4.16 -5.82
CA GLU A 676 8.57 4.91 -6.12
C GLU A 676 9.40 4.26 -7.23
N THR A 677 9.16 2.98 -7.48
CA THR A 677 9.80 2.24 -8.56
C THR A 677 9.07 2.43 -9.90
N GLY A 678 8.00 3.21 -9.95
CA GLY A 678 7.28 3.57 -11.17
C GLY A 678 5.79 3.20 -11.13
N PRO A 679 5.00 3.63 -12.15
CA PRO A 679 3.55 3.55 -12.15
C PRO A 679 3.02 2.11 -12.05
N LYS A 680 2.08 1.89 -11.12
CA LYS A 680 1.56 0.58 -10.75
C LYS A 680 0.07 0.60 -10.52
N ILE A 681 -0.57 -0.55 -10.74
CA ILE A 681 -1.84 -0.87 -10.10
C ILE A 681 -1.58 -1.63 -8.80
N CYS A 682 -2.46 -1.44 -7.82
CA CYS A 682 -2.59 -2.30 -6.66
C CYS A 682 -3.91 -3.06 -6.79
N GLN A 683 -3.83 -4.39 -6.81
CA GLN A 683 -4.99 -5.26 -6.96
C GLN A 683 -5.08 -6.21 -5.77
N LYS A 684 -6.30 -6.47 -5.28
CA LYS A 684 -6.50 -7.42 -4.18
C LYS A 684 -5.95 -8.79 -4.59
N TYR A 685 -5.07 -9.35 -3.76
CA TYR A 685 -4.51 -10.67 -4.01
C TYR A 685 -5.57 -11.75 -3.74
N ILE A 686 -5.61 -12.76 -4.60
CA ILE A 686 -6.45 -13.95 -4.44
C ILE A 686 -5.75 -14.88 -3.44
N GLU A 687 -6.10 -14.73 -2.16
CA GLU A 687 -5.53 -15.49 -1.04
C GLU A 687 -6.05 -16.93 -0.96
N CYS A 688 -7.27 -17.15 -1.46
CA CYS A 688 -7.88 -18.48 -1.56
C CYS A 688 -8.12 -18.84 -3.03
N PRO A 689 -7.08 -19.11 -3.83
CA PRO A 689 -7.26 -19.59 -5.20
C PRO A 689 -7.70 -21.06 -5.20
N ALA A 690 -8.31 -21.52 -6.29
CA ALA A 690 -8.37 -22.96 -6.55
C ALA A 690 -6.93 -23.47 -6.75
N LEU A 691 -6.63 -24.63 -6.18
CA LEU A 691 -5.33 -25.29 -6.29
C LEU A 691 -5.46 -26.52 -7.18
N PHE A 692 -4.35 -26.93 -7.77
CA PHE A 692 -4.24 -28.22 -8.46
C PHE A 692 -3.04 -28.96 -7.88
N GLN A 693 -3.30 -30.10 -7.22
CA GLN A 693 -2.28 -30.85 -6.47
C GLN A 693 -1.55 -29.98 -5.44
N GLY A 694 -2.30 -29.07 -4.80
CA GLY A 694 -1.82 -28.09 -3.82
C GLY A 694 -1.00 -26.93 -4.37
N ARG A 695 -0.89 -26.79 -5.71
CA ARG A 695 -0.16 -25.69 -6.37
C ARG A 695 -1.10 -24.67 -6.98
N LYS A 696 -0.66 -23.41 -7.01
CA LYS A 696 -1.37 -22.33 -7.69
C LYS A 696 -1.28 -22.51 -9.21
N PHE A 697 -2.33 -22.11 -9.92
CA PHE A 697 -2.37 -22.16 -11.38
C PHE A 697 -3.14 -21.00 -11.99
N ASP A 698 -2.87 -20.73 -13.25
CA ASP A 698 -3.71 -19.91 -14.10
C ASP A 698 -3.98 -20.62 -15.44
N LEU A 699 -4.95 -20.10 -16.18
CA LEU A 699 -5.35 -20.56 -17.50
C LEU A 699 -5.14 -19.44 -18.52
N ARG A 700 -4.37 -19.73 -19.58
CA ARG A 700 -4.26 -18.88 -20.76
C ARG A 700 -5.31 -19.30 -21.78
N TYR A 701 -6.29 -18.43 -22.02
CA TYR A 701 -7.20 -18.52 -23.16
C TYR A 701 -6.70 -17.68 -24.33
N ILE A 702 -7.02 -18.06 -25.57
CA ILE A 702 -6.75 -17.24 -26.76
C ILE A 702 -8.08 -16.84 -27.39
N VAL A 703 -8.29 -15.53 -27.49
CA VAL A 703 -9.49 -14.91 -28.07
C VAL A 703 -9.13 -14.30 -29.42
N PHE A 704 -9.95 -14.57 -30.42
CA PHE A 704 -9.77 -14.13 -31.79
C PHE A 704 -10.83 -13.05 -32.04
N VAL A 705 -10.41 -11.86 -32.43
CA VAL A 705 -11.29 -10.70 -32.56
C VAL A 705 -11.31 -10.25 -34.01
N ARG A 706 -12.48 -10.32 -34.65
CA ARG A 706 -12.66 -9.84 -36.03
C ARG A 706 -13.27 -8.44 -36.10
N SER A 707 -14.00 -8.04 -35.07
CA SER A 707 -14.67 -6.73 -35.00
C SER A 707 -15.01 -6.40 -33.54
N ILE A 708 -14.95 -5.12 -33.18
CA ILE A 708 -15.33 -4.56 -31.87
C ILE A 708 -16.75 -4.00 -31.89
N CYS A 709 -17.18 -3.41 -33.01
CA CYS A 709 -18.51 -2.81 -33.16
C CYS A 709 -19.13 -3.13 -34.55
N PRO A 710 -20.04 -4.12 -34.65
CA PRO A 710 -20.48 -5.01 -33.58
C PRO A 710 -19.38 -5.97 -33.14
N LEU A 711 -19.49 -6.47 -31.90
CA LEU A 711 -18.50 -7.36 -31.32
C LEU A 711 -18.58 -8.76 -31.97
N GLU A 712 -17.50 -9.18 -32.62
CA GLU A 712 -17.36 -10.51 -33.22
C GLU A 712 -16.07 -11.15 -32.70
N ILE A 713 -16.23 -11.99 -31.68
CA ILE A 713 -15.14 -12.67 -30.99
C ILE A 713 -15.35 -14.18 -30.98
N PHE A 714 -14.24 -14.91 -31.01
CA PHE A 714 -14.19 -16.36 -30.99
C PHE A 714 -13.17 -16.80 -29.95
N LEU A 715 -13.43 -17.91 -29.28
CA LEU A 715 -12.51 -18.50 -28.32
C LEU A 715 -11.90 -19.75 -28.93
N SER A 716 -10.59 -19.94 -28.78
CA SER A 716 -9.98 -21.24 -29.04
C SER A 716 -10.65 -22.32 -28.18
N ASP A 717 -10.89 -23.49 -28.76
CA ASP A 717 -11.49 -24.63 -28.03
C ASP A 717 -10.51 -25.27 -27.01
N VAL A 718 -9.33 -24.67 -26.84
CA VAL A 718 -8.23 -25.10 -25.98
C VAL A 718 -7.77 -23.92 -25.12
N PHE A 719 -7.38 -24.21 -23.87
CA PHE A 719 -6.60 -23.29 -23.04
C PHE A 719 -5.30 -23.94 -22.59
N TRP A 720 -4.33 -23.14 -22.18
CA TRP A 720 -3.03 -23.60 -21.68
C TRP A 720 -2.90 -23.34 -20.18
N VAL A 721 -2.72 -24.41 -19.41
CA VAL A 721 -2.50 -24.34 -17.96
C VAL A 721 -1.06 -23.90 -17.69
N ARG A 722 -0.90 -22.99 -16.73
CA ARG A 722 0.40 -22.59 -16.18
C ARG A 722 0.39 -22.84 -14.67
N LEU A 723 1.30 -23.71 -14.21
CA LEU A 723 1.39 -24.15 -12.82
C LEU A 723 2.56 -23.46 -12.12
N ALA A 724 2.35 -23.09 -10.87
CA ALA A 724 3.43 -22.81 -9.93
C ALA A 724 4.26 -24.09 -9.68
N ASN A 725 5.53 -23.91 -9.29
CA ASN A 725 6.41 -25.04 -9.01
C ASN A 725 6.27 -25.51 -7.56
N ASN A 726 6.08 -24.58 -6.63
CA ASN A 726 5.95 -24.87 -5.20
C ASN A 726 4.50 -25.11 -4.79
N GLN A 727 4.33 -25.71 -3.60
CA GLN A 727 3.04 -25.77 -2.91
C GLN A 727 2.61 -24.36 -2.52
N TYR A 728 1.32 -24.06 -2.66
CA TYR A 728 0.80 -22.75 -2.29
C TYR A 728 0.76 -22.59 -0.77
N THR A 729 1.24 -21.46 -0.29
CA THR A 729 1.18 -21.06 1.12
C THR A 729 1.03 -19.54 1.22
N LEU A 730 0.59 -19.06 2.38
CA LEU A 730 0.48 -17.64 2.72
C LEU A 730 1.43 -17.25 3.87
N GLU A 731 2.39 -18.13 4.20
CA GLU A 731 3.47 -17.79 5.13
C GLU A 731 4.19 -16.52 4.65
N LYS A 732 4.38 -15.52 5.53
CA LYS A 732 4.95 -14.22 5.14
C LYS A 732 6.26 -14.34 4.38
N THR A 733 7.08 -15.32 4.74
CA THR A 733 8.39 -15.57 4.14
C THR A 733 8.31 -16.04 2.70
N SER A 734 7.19 -16.65 2.28
CA SER A 734 7.01 -17.13 0.91
C SER A 734 6.71 -16.01 -0.08
N PHE A 735 6.35 -14.80 0.35
CA PHE A 735 6.01 -13.70 -0.57
C PHE A 735 7.18 -13.26 -1.45
N PHE A 736 8.42 -13.58 -1.06
CA PHE A 736 9.63 -13.37 -1.85
C PHE A 736 9.93 -14.56 -2.80
N GLU A 737 9.24 -15.68 -2.65
CA GLU A 737 9.42 -16.89 -3.45
C GLU A 737 8.58 -16.85 -4.72
N TYR A 738 9.26 -16.56 -5.84
CA TYR A 738 8.62 -16.49 -7.15
C TYR A 738 7.81 -17.75 -7.50
N GLU A 739 8.40 -18.92 -7.24
CA GLU A 739 7.87 -20.23 -7.61
C GLU A 739 6.60 -20.64 -6.84
N THR A 740 6.22 -19.90 -5.80
CA THR A 740 5.05 -20.13 -4.94
C THR A 740 3.84 -19.30 -5.39
N HIS A 741 4.04 -18.01 -5.70
CA HIS A 741 2.93 -17.08 -5.94
C HIS A 741 2.67 -16.76 -7.42
N PHE A 742 3.61 -17.07 -8.30
CA PHE A 742 3.50 -16.90 -9.75
C PHE A 742 3.49 -18.26 -10.46
N THR A 743 3.09 -18.24 -11.74
CA THR A 743 2.74 -19.45 -12.53
C THR A 743 3.52 -19.53 -13.84
N VAL A 744 4.25 -18.47 -14.19
CA VAL A 744 4.96 -18.32 -15.47
C VAL A 744 6.40 -18.83 -15.32
N MET A 745 6.59 -20.15 -15.44
CA MET A 745 7.89 -20.80 -15.14
C MET A 745 8.85 -20.95 -16.33
N ASN A 746 8.48 -20.48 -17.52
CA ASN A 746 9.32 -20.58 -18.72
C ASN A 746 10.63 -19.78 -18.62
N TYR A 747 10.70 -18.77 -17.76
CA TYR A 747 11.92 -17.95 -17.57
C TYR A 747 12.96 -18.57 -16.62
N ILE A 748 12.57 -19.57 -15.83
CA ILE A 748 13.43 -20.21 -14.83
C ILE A 748 13.86 -21.64 -15.21
N GLY A 749 13.50 -22.10 -16.41
CA GLY A 749 13.96 -23.37 -16.99
C GLY A 749 13.31 -24.65 -16.45
N ARG A 750 12.41 -24.56 -15.46
CA ARG A 750 11.64 -25.69 -14.91
C ARG A 750 10.15 -25.49 -15.16
N MET A 751 9.67 -25.96 -16.32
CA MET A 751 8.29 -25.78 -16.74
C MET A 751 7.50 -27.10 -16.63
N ASN A 752 6.37 -27.06 -15.92
CA ASN A 752 5.39 -28.16 -15.91
C ASN A 752 4.41 -27.98 -17.07
N HIS A 753 4.62 -28.70 -18.17
CA HIS A 753 3.64 -28.77 -19.25
C HIS A 753 2.58 -29.82 -18.93
N MET A 754 1.31 -29.43 -18.98
CA MET A 754 0.16 -30.31 -18.91
C MET A 754 -0.80 -29.93 -20.03
N ASN A 755 -1.36 -30.94 -20.70
CA ASN A 755 -2.35 -30.69 -21.76
C ASN A 755 -3.74 -30.43 -21.14
N THR A 756 -4.60 -29.77 -21.91
CA THR A 756 -5.92 -29.35 -21.44
C THR A 756 -6.81 -30.53 -21.01
N PRO A 757 -6.93 -31.63 -21.79
CA PRO A 757 -7.82 -32.73 -21.40
C PRO A 757 -7.37 -33.48 -20.14
N GLU A 758 -6.06 -33.68 -19.95
CA GLU A 758 -5.52 -34.31 -18.74
C GLU A 758 -5.76 -33.43 -17.52
N PHE A 759 -5.48 -32.13 -17.63
CA PHE A 759 -5.74 -31.19 -16.55
C PHE A 759 -7.22 -31.20 -16.16
N VAL A 760 -8.14 -31.08 -17.12
CA VAL A 760 -9.58 -31.10 -16.85
C VAL A 760 -9.98 -32.38 -16.13
N LYS A 761 -9.56 -33.54 -16.64
CA LYS A 761 -9.90 -34.83 -16.05
C LYS A 761 -9.40 -34.98 -14.61
N GLU A 762 -8.14 -34.64 -14.36
CA GLU A 762 -7.58 -34.78 -13.01
C GLU A 762 -8.12 -33.70 -12.07
N PHE A 763 -8.41 -32.49 -12.56
CA PHE A 763 -9.03 -31.42 -11.76
C PHE A 763 -10.46 -31.77 -11.34
N GLU A 764 -11.29 -32.28 -12.26
CA GLU A 764 -12.65 -32.75 -11.95
C GLU A 764 -12.63 -33.86 -10.90
N LYS A 765 -11.65 -34.77 -10.99
CA LYS A 765 -11.45 -35.86 -10.04
C LYS A 765 -10.98 -35.35 -8.67
N GLU A 766 -10.04 -34.40 -8.64
CA GLU A 766 -9.52 -33.80 -7.40
C GLU A 766 -10.61 -33.04 -6.64
N HIS A 767 -11.39 -32.20 -7.36
CA HIS A 767 -12.33 -31.26 -6.75
C HIS A 767 -13.79 -31.71 -6.76
N GLN A 768 -14.11 -32.84 -7.41
CA GLN A 768 -15.48 -33.35 -7.57
C GLN A 768 -16.42 -32.33 -8.24
N VAL A 769 -15.94 -31.67 -9.29
CA VAL A 769 -16.67 -30.64 -10.04
C VAL A 769 -16.86 -31.04 -11.50
N LYS A 770 -17.69 -30.28 -12.23
CA LYS A 770 -17.80 -30.37 -13.69
C LYS A 770 -17.16 -29.16 -14.34
N TRP A 771 -16.10 -29.39 -15.09
CA TRP A 771 -15.34 -28.33 -15.74
C TRP A 771 -16.18 -27.57 -16.76
N LEU A 772 -17.14 -28.21 -17.43
CA LEU A 772 -18.00 -27.55 -18.42
C LEU A 772 -18.78 -26.36 -17.82
N GLU A 773 -19.20 -26.44 -16.55
CA GLU A 773 -19.89 -25.35 -15.85
C GLU A 773 -18.92 -24.19 -15.54
N ILE A 774 -17.71 -24.51 -15.08
CA ILE A 774 -16.64 -23.54 -14.84
C ILE A 774 -16.27 -22.84 -16.16
N HIS A 775 -16.10 -23.61 -17.23
CA HIS A 775 -15.79 -23.11 -18.56
C HIS A 775 -16.89 -22.18 -19.10
N GLY A 776 -18.18 -22.50 -18.86
CA GLY A 776 -19.29 -21.60 -19.18
C GLY A 776 -19.14 -20.23 -18.51
N ARG A 777 -18.87 -20.19 -17.21
CA ARG A 777 -18.62 -18.93 -16.47
C ARG A 777 -17.41 -18.18 -16.99
N ILE A 778 -16.33 -18.88 -17.36
CA ILE A 778 -15.14 -18.26 -17.95
C ILE A 778 -15.49 -17.60 -19.29
N ARG A 779 -16.24 -18.30 -20.15
CA ARG A 779 -16.68 -17.76 -21.45
C ARG A 779 -17.50 -16.50 -21.29
N ASP A 780 -18.46 -16.50 -20.36
CA ASP A 780 -19.29 -15.33 -20.05
C ASP A 780 -18.44 -14.15 -19.57
N MET A 781 -17.50 -14.38 -18.64
CA MET A 781 -16.57 -13.36 -18.16
C MET A 781 -15.72 -12.78 -19.31
N ILE A 782 -15.12 -13.63 -20.15
CA ILE A 782 -14.30 -13.19 -21.30
C ILE A 782 -15.14 -12.32 -22.23
N ARG A 783 -16.36 -12.75 -22.56
CA ARG A 783 -17.27 -11.95 -23.38
C ARG A 783 -17.52 -10.58 -22.74
N CYS A 784 -17.83 -10.52 -21.45
CA CYS A 784 -18.07 -9.25 -20.74
C CYS A 784 -16.85 -8.31 -20.76
N VAL A 785 -15.61 -8.83 -20.74
CA VAL A 785 -14.39 -8.02 -20.85
C VAL A 785 -14.32 -7.30 -22.20
N PHE A 786 -14.58 -8.00 -23.30
CA PHE A 786 -14.56 -7.36 -24.62
C PHE A 786 -15.79 -6.48 -24.89
N GLU A 787 -16.96 -6.83 -24.32
CA GLU A 787 -18.13 -5.94 -24.31
C GLU A 787 -17.83 -4.62 -23.57
N SER A 788 -16.97 -4.62 -22.54
CA SER A 788 -16.51 -3.37 -21.90
C SER A 788 -15.78 -2.46 -22.88
N ALA A 789 -14.87 -3.01 -23.69
CA ALA A 789 -14.17 -2.22 -24.70
C ALA A 789 -15.13 -1.67 -25.75
N THR A 790 -16.08 -2.47 -26.24
CA THR A 790 -17.12 -1.98 -27.17
C THR A 790 -17.97 -0.86 -26.58
N ALA A 791 -18.36 -0.97 -25.31
CA ALA A 791 -19.25 -0.01 -24.66
C ALA A 791 -18.56 1.32 -24.33
N VAL A 792 -17.29 1.26 -23.87
CA VAL A 792 -16.56 2.42 -23.37
C VAL A 792 -15.68 3.06 -24.45
N HIS A 793 -15.17 2.25 -25.39
CA HIS A 793 -14.22 2.67 -26.42
C HIS A 793 -14.65 2.22 -27.84
N PRO A 794 -15.79 2.69 -28.36
CA PRO A 794 -16.21 2.38 -29.73
C PRO A 794 -15.20 2.81 -30.80
N GLU A 795 -14.32 3.77 -30.50
CA GLU A 795 -13.18 4.20 -31.33
C GLU A 795 -12.13 3.10 -31.56
N MET A 796 -12.17 2.01 -30.80
CA MET A 796 -11.34 0.82 -31.04
C MET A 796 -11.71 0.13 -32.36
N GLN A 797 -12.93 0.35 -32.89
CA GLN A 797 -13.37 -0.28 -34.12
C GLN A 797 -12.56 0.18 -35.34
N ASN A 798 -12.00 -0.79 -36.07
CA ASN A 798 -11.40 -0.57 -37.39
C ASN A 798 -11.71 -1.78 -38.30
N PRO A 799 -12.31 -1.57 -39.50
CA PRO A 799 -12.64 -2.65 -40.45
C PRO A 799 -11.45 -3.49 -40.92
N PHE A 800 -10.24 -2.95 -40.85
CA PHE A 800 -8.98 -3.59 -41.26
C PHE A 800 -8.19 -4.15 -40.07
N SER A 801 -8.76 -4.15 -38.86
CA SER A 801 -8.12 -4.76 -37.69
C SER A 801 -8.71 -6.13 -37.38
N ARG A 802 -7.86 -7.14 -37.26
CA ARG A 802 -8.23 -8.50 -36.82
C ARG A 802 -7.10 -9.09 -35.98
N ALA A 803 -7.33 -9.34 -34.71
CA ALA A 803 -6.27 -9.63 -33.74
C ALA A 803 -6.52 -10.92 -32.94
N ILE A 804 -5.48 -11.38 -32.26
CA ILE A 804 -5.60 -12.37 -31.19
C ILE A 804 -5.14 -11.77 -29.86
N TYR A 805 -5.81 -12.16 -28.78
CA TYR A 805 -5.48 -11.74 -27.42
C TYR A 805 -5.33 -12.96 -26.51
N GLY A 806 -4.30 -12.94 -25.66
CA GLY A 806 -4.18 -13.88 -24.55
C GLY A 806 -4.97 -13.37 -23.37
N VAL A 807 -5.86 -14.17 -22.80
CA VAL A 807 -6.64 -13.82 -21.61
C VAL A 807 -6.23 -14.72 -20.46
N ASP A 808 -5.73 -14.12 -19.39
CA ASP A 808 -5.18 -14.80 -18.22
C ASP A 808 -6.25 -14.89 -17.14
N VAL A 809 -6.64 -16.11 -16.78
CA VAL A 809 -7.76 -16.38 -15.87
C VAL A 809 -7.28 -17.23 -14.70
N MET A 810 -7.67 -16.84 -13.49
CA MET A 810 -7.50 -17.65 -12.29
C MET A 810 -8.87 -18.05 -11.75
N LEU A 811 -8.94 -19.14 -11.00
CA LEU A 811 -10.14 -19.53 -10.28
C LEU A 811 -9.96 -19.24 -8.78
N ASP A 812 -10.99 -18.71 -8.12
CA ASP A 812 -11.03 -18.68 -6.65
C ASP A 812 -11.39 -20.06 -6.08
N ASN A 813 -11.36 -20.21 -4.75
CA ASN A 813 -11.69 -21.46 -4.04
C ASN A 813 -13.14 -21.94 -4.26
N LYS A 814 -14.01 -21.11 -4.83
CA LYS A 814 -15.38 -21.46 -5.24
C LYS A 814 -15.49 -21.72 -6.74
N PHE A 815 -14.36 -21.80 -7.43
CA PHE A 815 -14.25 -22.01 -8.87
C PHE A 815 -14.93 -20.92 -9.71
N ASN A 816 -15.01 -19.69 -9.19
CA ASN A 816 -15.43 -18.54 -9.97
C ASN A 816 -14.22 -17.96 -10.70
N PRO A 817 -14.39 -17.58 -11.99
CA PRO A 817 -13.29 -17.03 -12.76
C PRO A 817 -12.98 -15.60 -12.32
N LYS A 818 -11.68 -15.30 -12.28
CA LYS A 818 -11.11 -13.98 -12.03
C LYS A 818 -10.22 -13.60 -13.21
N ILE A 819 -10.49 -12.45 -13.82
CA ILE A 819 -9.61 -11.89 -14.86
C ILE A 819 -8.32 -11.38 -14.21
N LEU A 820 -7.17 -11.77 -14.76
CA LEU A 820 -5.86 -11.28 -14.29
C LEU A 820 -5.30 -10.18 -15.19
N GLU A 821 -5.25 -10.44 -16.50
CA GLU A 821 -4.79 -9.52 -17.53
C GLU A 821 -5.20 -10.00 -18.94
N VAL A 822 -5.10 -9.10 -19.91
CA VAL A 822 -5.20 -9.39 -21.34
C VAL A 822 -3.89 -9.00 -21.99
N THR A 823 -3.35 -9.83 -22.88
CA THR A 823 -2.07 -9.62 -23.56
C THR A 823 -2.27 -9.57 -25.06
N TYR A 824 -1.81 -8.48 -25.68
CA TYR A 824 -1.66 -8.38 -27.13
C TYR A 824 -0.55 -9.32 -27.62
N CYS A 825 -0.74 -9.93 -28.79
CA CYS A 825 0.24 -10.82 -29.41
C CYS A 825 0.81 -11.87 -28.42
N PRO A 826 -0.06 -12.73 -27.84
CA PRO A 826 0.36 -13.67 -26.82
C PRO A 826 1.41 -14.65 -27.34
N ASP A 827 2.32 -15.10 -26.49
CA ASP A 827 3.25 -16.19 -26.82
C ASP A 827 2.47 -17.46 -27.16
N CYS A 828 2.56 -17.88 -28.42
CA CYS A 828 1.89 -19.04 -28.98
C CYS A 828 2.84 -20.25 -29.15
N THR A 829 4.07 -20.21 -28.61
CA THR A 829 5.06 -21.28 -28.77
C THR A 829 4.51 -22.64 -28.30
N ARG A 830 3.79 -22.67 -27.18
CA ARG A 830 3.13 -23.90 -26.70
C ARG A 830 2.00 -24.35 -27.60
N ALA A 831 1.25 -23.40 -28.18
CA ALA A 831 0.15 -23.69 -29.07
C ALA A 831 0.67 -24.31 -30.38
N CYS A 832 1.81 -23.85 -30.88
CA CYS A 832 2.45 -24.39 -32.08
C CYS A 832 3.16 -25.74 -31.86
N LYS A 833 3.66 -25.99 -30.63
CA LYS A 833 4.53 -27.13 -30.34
C LYS A 833 3.79 -28.41 -29.95
N TYR A 834 2.68 -28.32 -29.22
CA TYR A 834 2.04 -29.49 -28.60
C TYR A 834 0.66 -29.77 -29.19
N ASP A 835 0.46 -31.01 -29.63
CA ASP A 835 -0.84 -31.51 -30.05
C ASP A 835 -1.77 -31.69 -28.83
N THR A 836 -3.05 -31.44 -29.04
CA THR A 836 -4.07 -31.48 -27.97
C THR A 836 -5.43 -31.88 -28.53
N GLN A 837 -6.48 -31.78 -27.71
CA GLN A 837 -7.86 -32.02 -28.10
C GLN A 837 -8.76 -30.88 -27.61
N ALA A 838 -9.82 -30.62 -28.36
CA ALA A 838 -10.83 -29.63 -28.01
C ALA A 838 -11.50 -29.98 -26.67
N LEU A 839 -11.81 -28.95 -25.89
CA LEU A 839 -12.49 -29.10 -24.61
C LEU A 839 -14.00 -29.37 -24.79
N VAL A 840 -14.58 -28.78 -25.82
CA VAL A 840 -15.98 -28.93 -26.21
C VAL A 840 -16.00 -29.13 -27.74
N GLY A 841 -16.72 -30.13 -28.25
CA GLY A 841 -16.81 -30.39 -29.69
C GLY A 841 -16.04 -31.62 -30.17
N SER A 842 -15.75 -31.68 -31.48
CA SER A 842 -15.32 -32.91 -32.18
C SER A 842 -14.04 -33.53 -31.61
N GLN A 843 -14.05 -34.86 -31.43
CA GLN A 843 -13.00 -35.71 -30.83
C GLN A 843 -11.70 -35.82 -31.67
N GLY A 844 -11.40 -34.85 -32.53
CA GLY A 844 -10.19 -34.82 -33.35
C GLY A 844 -8.97 -34.29 -32.58
N VAL A 845 -7.78 -34.71 -33.01
CA VAL A 845 -6.52 -34.12 -32.53
C VAL A 845 -6.35 -32.75 -33.17
N ILE A 846 -6.24 -31.71 -32.35
CA ILE A 846 -5.82 -30.37 -32.75
C ILE A 846 -4.30 -30.40 -32.80
N ARG A 847 -3.74 -30.30 -34.02
CA ARG A 847 -2.29 -30.32 -34.21
C ARG A 847 -1.72 -28.95 -33.90
N GLY A 848 -0.66 -28.90 -33.09
CA GLY A 848 -0.04 -27.63 -32.73
C GLY A 848 0.47 -26.88 -33.97
N THR A 849 1.06 -27.59 -34.91
CA THR A 849 1.57 -27.03 -36.17
C THR A 849 0.49 -26.40 -37.06
N GLU A 850 -0.80 -26.66 -36.79
CA GLU A 850 -1.93 -26.06 -37.52
C GLU A 850 -2.48 -24.81 -36.81
N PHE A 851 -1.92 -24.40 -35.68
CA PHE A 851 -2.48 -23.32 -34.86
C PHE A 851 -2.63 -22.01 -35.65
N PHE A 852 -1.59 -21.55 -36.35
CA PHE A 852 -1.68 -20.32 -37.15
C PHE A 852 -2.55 -20.49 -38.41
N ASN A 853 -2.67 -21.71 -38.94
CA ASN A 853 -3.64 -22.00 -40.01
C ASN A 853 -5.08 -21.83 -39.51
N THR A 854 -5.36 -22.22 -38.26
CA THR A 854 -6.65 -21.98 -37.59
C THR A 854 -6.86 -20.49 -37.29
N VAL A 855 -5.85 -19.77 -36.79
CA VAL A 855 -5.92 -18.32 -36.55
C VAL A 855 -6.28 -17.57 -37.82
N PHE A 856 -5.54 -17.80 -38.91
CA PHE A 856 -5.77 -17.10 -40.17
C PHE A 856 -7.05 -17.57 -40.87
N GLY A 857 -7.39 -18.87 -40.78
CA GLY A 857 -8.65 -19.41 -41.29
C GLY A 857 -9.86 -18.75 -40.64
N CYS A 858 -9.83 -18.64 -39.30
CA CYS A 858 -10.88 -17.94 -38.57
C CYS A 858 -10.87 -16.46 -38.89
N LEU A 859 -9.75 -15.76 -38.67
CA LEU A 859 -9.76 -14.31 -38.81
C LEU A 859 -10.03 -13.86 -40.23
N PHE A 860 -9.55 -14.54 -41.28
CA PHE A 860 -9.57 -14.01 -42.66
C PHE A 860 -10.46 -14.79 -43.64
N LEU A 861 -10.77 -16.06 -43.37
CA LEU A 861 -11.48 -16.93 -44.30
C LEU A 861 -12.87 -17.36 -43.84
N ASP A 862 -13.31 -16.90 -42.67
CA ASP A 862 -14.62 -17.24 -42.06
C ASP A 862 -14.75 -18.72 -41.64
N GLU A 863 -13.64 -19.36 -41.29
CA GLU A 863 -13.64 -20.75 -40.84
C GLU A 863 -13.73 -20.87 -39.32
N LEU A 864 -14.59 -21.77 -38.82
CA LEU A 864 -14.80 -21.99 -37.39
C LEU A 864 -14.23 -23.33 -36.91
N LYS A 865 -13.10 -23.74 -37.48
CA LYS A 865 -12.42 -24.98 -37.09
C LYS A 865 -11.63 -24.73 -35.79
N ASP A 866 -11.82 -25.58 -34.78
CA ASP A 866 -11.12 -25.53 -33.48
C ASP A 866 -11.30 -24.21 -32.69
N VAL A 867 -12.35 -23.46 -33.03
CA VAL A 867 -12.76 -22.21 -32.38
C VAL A 867 -14.27 -22.14 -32.24
N SER A 868 -14.74 -21.58 -31.13
CA SER A 868 -16.17 -21.39 -30.84
C SER A 868 -16.52 -19.91 -30.77
N PRO A 869 -17.59 -19.43 -31.44
CA PRO A 869 -18.08 -18.06 -31.28
C PRO A 869 -18.40 -17.77 -29.81
N LEU A 870 -18.03 -16.58 -29.33
CA LEU A 870 -18.18 -16.22 -27.92
C LEU A 870 -19.44 -15.48 -27.59
#